data_AF-E3MYP7-F1
#
_entry.id   AF-E3MYP7-F1
#
_cell.length_a   1.000
_cell.length_b   1.000
_cell.length_c   1.000
_cell.angle_alpha   90.00
_cell.angle_beta   90.00
_cell.angle_gamma   90.00
#
_symmetry.space_group_name_H-M   'P 1'
#
loop_
_entity.id
_entity.type
_entity.pdbx_description
1 polymer ?
#
loop_
_entity_poly.entity_id
_entity_poly.type
_entity_poly.pdbx_seq_one_letter_code
_entity_poly.pdbx_strand_id
1 'polypeptide(L)'
;MTTPFRLFSLPFLPLKKVLDNFGPQGIIILSLCSLRLKSIVVSYRGPSKNVRLTLDFGLQDSLEDSDESNSRILLRVEERKELPMDHNTMETVRVGSFEKVPVKMGDRFGRGKNLIIYWEDRMTGLAAIGDYGREIFNRDIYEVCIGGKKEDDDHRRAAEWVKNSQKTIQSLDCNFELKIDNDLDFILENFKYTHTLFLCVKPSENYIPAKLPNFQIDDLRVRNSFWIKQNHLITMNCKTITLYDSKLTNQDLNVFLKHWIAGGCSQLKDFYVAVQEQIDFDVVLDGVDFTEREIDLERVYVDKDGAEYTIMGSFDVKRSNITATVVDQPDVFWLIVCTSRLPVIPPSLLASPLFYYFIQSSSVSYPMTTPFHLFSLPYVPLKQVLDNVGPEALIIFSLCSLRSKSIVVSYRGPSKNVQLKLHFGSEDCLEDSNESCKNVLLRVEETRQLPTDHNTMETVKIGSFGRVPVRMEFLYLWDDNLWEDKQCLTMYWEDPITGVAAIGDYGREIFNQDIHEVRIVKKQANNDNSKYKPKIDEELDFILENFKCTGKLFLYVKPSEHYSPAKLPNFRIDTLDVHYSFWIKQKNLLAMNCKTIYLRDSKLKSQDFNAFLKHWMSGGCSKVKDFCVIIQEPVDYEIVFDGVEFIEREEDVERVYAGEDGYDFTVSGGYDVKRSNVTATITSQCPSHFWMIVW
;
A
#
# COMPACT_ATOMS: atom_id res chain seq x y z
N MET A 1 -7.20 -27.25 -28.31
CA MET A 1 -7.65 -25.96 -28.89
C MET A 1 -8.84 -25.47 -28.09
N THR A 2 -8.63 -24.51 -27.18
CA THR A 2 -9.69 -23.91 -26.35
C THR A 2 -10.42 -22.86 -27.19
N THR A 3 -11.71 -23.03 -27.41
CA THR A 3 -12.55 -21.99 -28.00
C THR A 3 -12.62 -20.80 -27.03
N PRO A 4 -12.31 -19.56 -27.47
CA PRO A 4 -12.33 -18.40 -26.59
C PRO A 4 -13.75 -18.18 -26.04
N PHE A 5 -13.86 -17.98 -24.72
CA PHE A 5 -15.13 -17.66 -24.07
C PHE A 5 -15.63 -16.31 -24.61
N ARG A 6 -16.74 -16.36 -25.36
CA ARG A 6 -17.33 -15.17 -25.97
C ARG A 6 -18.14 -14.42 -24.92
N LEU A 7 -17.44 -13.73 -24.01
CA LEU A 7 -18.03 -12.92 -22.94
C LEU A 7 -19.15 -12.00 -23.46
N PHE A 8 -18.98 -11.45 -24.66
CA PHE A 8 -19.92 -10.49 -25.25
C PHE A 8 -21.01 -11.12 -26.14
N SER A 9 -21.02 -12.45 -26.25
CA SER A 9 -22.14 -13.23 -26.77
C SER A 9 -23.10 -13.66 -25.65
N LEU A 10 -22.79 -13.34 -24.40
CA LEU A 10 -23.70 -13.58 -23.28
C LEU A 10 -24.99 -12.77 -23.44
N PRO A 11 -26.15 -13.34 -23.08
CA PRO A 11 -27.38 -12.57 -22.90
C PRO A 11 -27.18 -11.43 -21.90
N PHE A 12 -28.03 -10.41 -21.98
CA PHE A 12 -27.89 -9.19 -21.18
C PHE A 12 -27.78 -9.45 -19.67
N LEU A 13 -28.55 -10.38 -19.12
CA LEU A 13 -28.54 -10.67 -17.68
C LEU A 13 -27.20 -11.23 -17.17
N PRO A 14 -26.62 -12.30 -17.76
CA PRO A 14 -25.25 -12.73 -17.43
C PRO A 14 -24.19 -11.67 -17.67
N LEU A 15 -24.27 -10.91 -18.77
CA LEU A 15 -23.31 -9.85 -19.06
C LEU A 15 -23.38 -8.72 -18.03
N LYS A 16 -24.59 -8.33 -17.63
CA LYS A 16 -24.82 -7.37 -16.55
C LYS A 16 -24.18 -7.85 -15.25
N LYS A 17 -24.38 -9.11 -14.87
CA LYS A 17 -23.75 -9.67 -13.67
C LYS A 17 -22.23 -9.63 -13.74
N VAL A 18 -21.64 -9.85 -14.92
CA VAL A 18 -20.19 -9.68 -15.10
C VAL A 18 -19.77 -8.22 -14.89
N LEU A 19 -20.49 -7.27 -15.48
CA LEU A 19 -20.24 -5.83 -15.31
C LEU A 19 -20.46 -5.36 -13.86
N ASP A 20 -21.41 -5.94 -13.13
CA ASP A 20 -21.65 -5.68 -11.69
C ASP A 20 -20.43 -6.04 -10.83
N ASN A 21 -19.55 -6.95 -11.30
CA ASN A 21 -18.33 -7.34 -10.60
C ASN A 21 -17.10 -6.51 -11.00
N PHE A 22 -17.18 -5.68 -12.04
CA PHE A 22 -16.08 -4.78 -12.39
C PHE A 22 -16.16 -3.49 -11.55
N GLY A 23 -15.03 -3.07 -10.98
CA GLY A 23 -14.91 -1.73 -10.41
C GLY A 23 -14.95 -0.62 -11.49
N PRO A 24 -15.09 0.65 -11.11
CA PRO A 24 -15.11 1.80 -12.04
C PRO A 24 -13.95 1.81 -13.05
N GLN A 25 -12.73 1.48 -12.59
CA GLN A 25 -11.55 1.37 -13.46
C GLN A 25 -11.70 0.28 -14.52
N GLY A 26 -12.26 -0.89 -14.16
CA GLY A 26 -12.51 -1.95 -15.13
C GLY A 26 -13.55 -1.55 -16.17
N ILE A 27 -14.59 -0.83 -15.74
CA ILE A 27 -15.65 -0.34 -16.62
C ILE A 27 -15.12 0.62 -17.69
N ILE A 28 -14.26 1.56 -17.32
CA ILE A 28 -13.69 2.53 -18.27
C ILE A 28 -12.65 1.89 -19.20
N ILE A 29 -11.86 0.93 -18.71
CA ILE A 29 -10.91 0.18 -19.56
C ILE A 29 -11.68 -0.66 -20.59
N LEU A 30 -12.73 -1.36 -20.16
CA LEU A 30 -13.58 -2.16 -21.08
C LEU A 30 -14.23 -1.30 -22.17
N SER A 31 -14.63 -0.07 -21.86
CA SER A 31 -15.23 0.81 -22.86
C SER A 31 -14.24 1.29 -23.92
N LEU A 32 -12.94 1.32 -23.61
CA LEU A 32 -11.88 1.70 -24.56
C LEU A 32 -11.54 0.57 -25.54
N CYS A 33 -11.84 -0.69 -25.21
CA CYS A 33 -11.49 -1.85 -26.03
C CYS A 33 -12.31 -1.96 -27.33
N SER A 34 -13.56 -1.49 -27.38
CA SER A 34 -14.35 -1.45 -28.63
C SER A 34 -15.59 -0.56 -28.54
N LEU A 35 -16.08 -0.09 -29.69
CA LEU A 35 -17.33 0.68 -29.80
C LEU A 35 -18.56 -0.10 -29.28
N ARG A 36 -18.60 -1.42 -29.51
CA ARG A 36 -19.67 -2.28 -29.02
C ARG A 36 -19.65 -2.34 -27.48
N LEU A 37 -18.47 -2.44 -26.88
CA LEU A 37 -18.32 -2.45 -25.42
C LEU A 37 -18.65 -1.11 -24.81
N LYS A 38 -18.19 -0.01 -25.44
CA LYS A 38 -18.58 1.33 -25.06
C LYS A 38 -20.10 1.44 -24.97
N SER A 39 -20.84 1.03 -26.01
CA SER A 39 -22.31 1.07 -26.02
C SER A 39 -22.97 0.22 -24.91
N ILE A 40 -22.44 -0.99 -24.66
CA ILE A 40 -22.92 -1.85 -23.56
C ILE A 40 -22.67 -1.19 -22.20
N VAL A 41 -21.46 -0.67 -21.99
CA VAL A 41 -21.08 -0.01 -20.73
C VAL A 41 -21.89 1.26 -20.52
N VAL A 42 -22.16 2.06 -21.56
CA VAL A 42 -22.96 3.28 -21.47
C VAL A 42 -24.42 2.95 -21.11
N SER A 43 -24.99 1.87 -21.63
CA SER A 43 -26.36 1.44 -21.31
C SER A 43 -26.48 0.67 -19.99
N TYR A 44 -25.37 0.12 -19.49
CA TYR A 44 -25.32 -0.60 -18.23
C TYR A 44 -25.67 0.31 -17.04
N ARG A 45 -26.46 -0.24 -16.11
CA ARG A 45 -26.93 0.40 -14.87
C ARG A 45 -26.69 -0.58 -13.73
N GLY A 46 -25.55 -0.45 -13.06
CA GLY A 46 -25.15 -1.26 -11.92
C GLY A 46 -24.19 -0.50 -10.99
N PRO A 47 -23.70 -1.14 -9.91
CA PRO A 47 -23.05 -0.47 -8.78
C PRO A 47 -21.81 0.35 -9.19
N SER A 48 -21.05 -0.13 -10.18
CA SER A 48 -19.84 0.52 -10.72
C SER A 48 -20.10 1.87 -11.42
N LYS A 49 -21.37 2.28 -11.57
CA LYS A 49 -21.79 3.61 -12.05
C LYS A 49 -21.96 4.62 -10.93
N ASN A 50 -21.92 4.18 -9.67
CA ASN A 50 -21.99 5.06 -8.52
C ASN A 50 -20.59 5.58 -8.20
N VAL A 51 -20.11 6.48 -9.05
CA VAL A 51 -18.81 7.12 -8.96
C VAL A 51 -18.98 8.60 -8.64
N ARG A 52 -18.03 9.16 -7.91
CA ARG A 52 -17.89 10.59 -7.70
C ARG A 52 -16.71 11.07 -8.53
N LEU A 53 -17.03 11.52 -9.74
CA LEU A 53 -16.02 11.86 -10.74
C LEU A 53 -15.30 13.15 -10.36
N THR A 54 -13.97 13.08 -10.32
CA THR A 54 -13.08 14.23 -10.13
C THR A 54 -12.24 14.41 -11.38
N LEU A 55 -12.15 15.63 -11.90
CA LEU A 55 -11.31 15.96 -13.03
C LEU A 55 -10.21 16.94 -12.58
N ASP A 56 -8.96 16.46 -12.58
CA ASP A 56 -7.78 17.22 -12.16
C ASP A 56 -7.07 17.81 -13.39
N PHE A 57 -7.06 19.14 -13.48
CA PHE A 57 -6.29 19.92 -14.44
C PHE A 57 -5.03 20.46 -13.76
N GLY A 58 -3.95 19.69 -13.74
CA GLY A 58 -2.75 20.07 -13.01
C GLY A 58 -1.92 18.90 -12.51
N LEU A 59 -1.90 18.71 -11.18
CA LEU A 59 -0.92 17.87 -10.48
C LEU A 59 -0.88 16.43 -11.04
N GLN A 60 -2.05 15.86 -11.30
CA GLN A 60 -2.15 14.48 -11.79
C GLN A 60 -2.61 14.36 -13.23
N ASP A 61 -3.29 15.39 -13.74
CA ASP A 61 -3.88 15.37 -15.06
C ASP A 61 -4.72 14.12 -15.29
N SER A 62 -5.79 13.98 -14.51
CA SER A 62 -6.49 12.71 -14.36
C SER A 62 -8.01 12.87 -14.30
N LEU A 63 -8.68 11.80 -14.71
CA LEU A 63 -10.04 11.51 -14.30
C LEU A 63 -9.99 10.51 -13.16
N GLU A 64 -10.60 10.83 -12.03
CA GLU A 64 -10.57 10.02 -10.81
C GLU A 64 -11.99 9.69 -10.33
N ASP A 65 -12.07 8.63 -9.54
CA ASP A 65 -13.22 8.33 -8.69
C ASP A 65 -12.80 8.63 -7.24
N SER A 66 -13.31 9.72 -6.69
CA SER A 66 -12.97 10.19 -5.34
C SER A 66 -14.07 9.81 -4.35
N ASP A 67 -13.76 8.91 -3.41
CA ASP A 67 -14.58 8.71 -2.21
C ASP A 67 -14.04 9.58 -1.05
N GLU A 68 -14.79 9.73 0.03
CA GLU A 68 -14.52 10.64 1.16
C GLU A 68 -13.13 10.43 1.81
N SER A 69 -12.46 9.29 1.58
CA SER A 69 -11.13 8.98 2.14
C SER A 69 -10.11 8.44 1.14
N ASN A 70 -10.43 8.30 -0.16
CA ASN A 70 -9.49 7.75 -1.14
C ASN A 70 -9.85 8.19 -2.58
N SER A 71 -8.86 8.55 -3.40
CA SER A 71 -9.07 8.83 -4.83
C SER A 71 -8.37 7.80 -5.71
N ARG A 72 -9.14 7.18 -6.62
CA ARG A 72 -8.64 6.19 -7.57
C ARG A 72 -8.58 6.80 -8.96
N ILE A 73 -7.38 6.84 -9.53
CA ILE A 73 -7.18 7.31 -10.90
C ILE A 73 -7.81 6.31 -11.87
N LEU A 74 -8.76 6.78 -12.67
CA LEU A 74 -9.39 6.02 -13.74
C LEU A 74 -8.56 6.11 -15.01
N LEU A 75 -8.24 7.33 -15.44
CA LEU A 75 -7.43 7.65 -16.61
C LEU A 75 -6.47 8.80 -16.27
N ARG A 76 -5.25 8.74 -16.79
CA ARG A 76 -4.25 9.80 -16.66
C ARG A 76 -3.82 10.32 -18.03
N VAL A 77 -3.60 11.62 -18.14
CA VAL A 77 -3.14 12.30 -19.36
C VAL A 77 -1.66 12.66 -19.20
N GLU A 78 -0.87 12.32 -20.21
CA GLU A 78 0.51 12.81 -20.34
C GLU A 78 0.78 13.35 -21.74
N GLU A 79 1.81 14.17 -21.89
CA GLU A 79 2.18 14.67 -23.23
C GLU A 79 2.87 13.61 -24.06
N ARG A 80 2.65 13.70 -25.37
CA ARG A 80 3.30 12.82 -26.34
C ARG A 80 4.83 12.89 -26.31
N LYS A 81 5.41 14.02 -25.90
CA LYS A 81 6.87 14.15 -25.73
C LYS A 81 7.42 13.34 -24.55
N GLU A 82 6.56 12.94 -23.62
CA GLU A 82 6.88 12.11 -22.45
C GLU A 82 6.70 10.61 -22.76
N LEU A 83 6.52 10.26 -24.05
CA LEU A 83 6.48 8.88 -24.51
C LEU A 83 7.81 8.16 -24.25
N PRO A 84 7.77 6.89 -23.82
CA PRO A 84 8.97 6.06 -23.71
C PRO A 84 9.67 5.88 -25.08
N MET A 85 10.98 5.59 -25.03
CA MET A 85 11.80 5.45 -26.24
C MET A 85 11.39 4.29 -27.17
N ASP A 86 10.53 3.35 -26.72
CA ASP A 86 10.04 2.18 -27.47
C ASP A 86 8.69 2.38 -28.20
N HIS A 87 8.32 3.65 -28.48
CA HIS A 87 7.03 4.12 -29.00
C HIS A 87 6.49 3.46 -30.29
N ASN A 88 7.27 2.66 -31.02
CA ASN A 88 6.82 1.98 -32.24
C ASN A 88 5.83 0.82 -32.00
N THR A 89 5.56 0.44 -30.74
CA THR A 89 4.69 -0.71 -30.38
C THR A 89 3.51 -0.38 -29.45
N MET A 90 3.24 0.90 -29.21
CA MET A 90 2.18 1.32 -28.27
C MET A 90 0.77 0.96 -28.77
N GLU A 91 -0.06 0.47 -27.85
CA GLU A 91 -1.49 0.29 -28.11
C GLU A 91 -2.19 1.64 -28.28
N THR A 92 -3.25 1.67 -29.09
CA THR A 92 -4.05 2.89 -29.31
C THR A 92 -5.52 2.61 -29.05
N VAL A 93 -6.22 3.61 -28.52
CA VAL A 93 -7.65 3.52 -28.20
C VAL A 93 -8.42 4.68 -28.82
N ARG A 94 -9.76 4.54 -28.87
CA ARG A 94 -10.66 5.62 -29.27
C ARG A 94 -11.27 6.30 -28.04
N VAL A 95 -11.04 7.61 -27.91
CA VAL A 95 -11.64 8.45 -26.87
C VAL A 95 -12.48 9.52 -27.55
N GLY A 96 -13.81 9.45 -27.39
CA GLY A 96 -14.72 10.37 -28.09
C GLY A 96 -14.54 10.32 -29.62
N SER A 97 -14.26 11.48 -30.23
CA SER A 97 -13.95 11.64 -31.66
C SER A 97 -12.50 11.31 -32.04
N PHE A 98 -11.62 11.06 -31.07
CA PHE A 98 -10.20 10.78 -31.32
C PHE A 98 -9.98 9.27 -31.51
N GLU A 99 -9.54 8.85 -32.69
CA GLU A 99 -9.53 7.42 -33.06
C GLU A 99 -8.27 6.63 -32.69
N LYS A 100 -7.09 7.28 -32.66
CA LYS A 100 -5.78 6.63 -32.47
C LYS A 100 -4.98 7.32 -31.37
N VAL A 101 -5.50 7.27 -30.15
CA VAL A 101 -4.83 7.87 -28.99
C VAL A 101 -3.92 6.84 -28.33
N PRO A 102 -2.60 7.06 -28.20
CA PRO A 102 -1.68 6.11 -27.60
C PRO A 102 -1.95 5.89 -26.11
N VAL A 103 -1.83 4.66 -25.63
CA VAL A 103 -2.02 4.30 -24.22
C VAL A 103 -0.93 3.37 -23.70
N LYS A 104 -0.70 3.41 -22.39
CA LYS A 104 0.18 2.50 -21.66
C LYS A 104 -0.35 2.28 -20.25
N MET A 105 -0.24 1.04 -19.74
CA MET A 105 -0.40 0.79 -18.32
C MET A 105 0.86 1.22 -17.58
N GLY A 106 0.73 2.18 -16.68
CA GLY A 106 1.81 2.67 -15.82
C GLY A 106 1.64 2.22 -14.37
N ASP A 107 2.76 2.04 -13.69
CA ASP A 107 2.82 1.88 -12.23
C ASP A 107 3.11 3.24 -11.58
N ARG A 108 2.42 3.56 -10.48
CA ARG A 108 2.74 4.71 -9.63
C ARG A 108 2.95 4.23 -8.19
N PHE A 109 3.98 4.79 -7.55
CA PHE A 109 4.20 4.73 -6.11
C PHE A 109 2.90 4.99 -5.33
N GLY A 110 2.49 4.04 -4.48
CA GLY A 110 1.43 4.19 -3.49
C GLY A 110 -0.04 4.19 -3.96
N ARG A 111 -0.35 4.11 -5.27
CA ARG A 111 -1.76 4.11 -5.76
C ARG A 111 -2.12 3.06 -6.83
N GLY A 112 -1.24 2.09 -7.08
CA GLY A 112 -1.47 0.98 -8.00
C GLY A 112 -1.35 1.34 -9.49
N LYS A 113 -1.74 0.39 -10.35
CA LYS A 113 -1.66 0.50 -11.83
C LYS A 113 -2.75 1.40 -12.40
N ASN A 114 -2.39 2.36 -13.24
CA ASN A 114 -3.33 3.22 -13.97
C ASN A 114 -3.06 3.26 -15.48
N LEU A 115 -4.12 3.55 -16.26
CA LEU A 115 -4.00 3.70 -17.70
C LEU A 115 -3.57 5.14 -18.02
N ILE A 116 -2.36 5.29 -18.54
CA ILE A 116 -1.81 6.54 -19.04
C ILE A 116 -2.18 6.65 -20.51
N ILE A 117 -2.74 7.78 -20.89
CA ILE A 117 -3.15 8.10 -22.24
C ILE A 117 -2.40 9.37 -22.68
N TYR A 118 -1.83 9.33 -23.88
CA TYR A 118 -0.94 10.39 -24.36
C TYR A 118 -1.65 11.32 -25.34
N TRP A 119 -1.50 12.62 -25.11
CA TRP A 119 -2.04 13.67 -25.99
C TRP A 119 -0.95 14.66 -26.42
N GLU A 120 -1.16 15.32 -27.56
CA GLU A 120 -0.29 16.42 -27.99
C GLU A 120 -0.44 17.63 -27.07
N ASP A 121 -1.68 17.95 -26.69
CA ASP A 121 -2.03 19.03 -25.77
C ASP A 121 -2.81 18.45 -24.59
N ARG A 122 -2.24 18.59 -23.38
CA ARG A 122 -2.77 17.99 -22.14
C ARG A 122 -4.20 18.42 -21.84
N MET A 123 -4.48 19.71 -21.95
CA MET A 123 -5.80 20.26 -21.66
C MET A 123 -6.88 19.75 -22.63
N THR A 124 -6.54 19.52 -23.90
CA THR A 124 -7.44 18.83 -24.86
C THR A 124 -7.66 17.38 -24.45
N GLY A 125 -6.61 16.70 -23.99
CA GLY A 125 -6.71 15.35 -23.46
C GLY A 125 -7.63 15.27 -22.24
N LEU A 126 -7.48 16.19 -21.29
CA LEU A 126 -8.31 16.29 -20.09
C LEU A 126 -9.77 16.56 -20.41
N ALA A 127 -10.06 17.52 -21.29
CA ALA A 127 -11.42 17.76 -21.77
C ALA A 127 -12.02 16.49 -22.41
N ALA A 128 -11.24 15.78 -23.24
CA ALA A 128 -11.69 14.57 -23.91
C ALA A 128 -11.98 13.42 -22.93
N ILE A 129 -11.12 13.19 -21.92
CA ILE A 129 -11.38 12.16 -20.91
C ILE A 129 -12.48 12.56 -19.93
N GLY A 130 -12.67 13.85 -19.67
CA GLY A 130 -13.79 14.37 -18.89
C GLY A 130 -15.12 14.07 -19.58
N ASP A 131 -15.24 14.40 -20.86
CA ASP A 131 -16.44 14.09 -21.66
C ASP A 131 -16.67 12.57 -21.77
N TYR A 132 -15.59 11.81 -21.97
CA TYR A 132 -15.64 10.36 -22.02
C TYR A 132 -16.12 9.76 -20.67
N GLY A 133 -15.56 10.21 -19.55
CA GLY A 133 -15.96 9.79 -18.21
C GLY A 133 -17.44 10.05 -17.94
N ARG A 134 -17.91 11.26 -18.27
CA ARG A 134 -19.33 11.62 -18.12
C ARG A 134 -20.25 10.72 -18.92
N GLU A 135 -19.90 10.46 -20.18
CA GLU A 135 -20.65 9.57 -21.07
C GLU A 135 -20.68 8.13 -20.53
N ILE A 136 -19.51 7.60 -20.15
CA ILE A 136 -19.37 6.24 -19.65
C ILE A 136 -20.17 6.06 -18.38
N PHE A 137 -19.98 6.91 -17.37
CA PHE A 137 -20.62 6.72 -16.07
C PHE A 137 -22.05 7.25 -15.99
N ASN A 138 -22.52 8.02 -16.98
CA ASN A 138 -23.78 8.76 -16.93
C ASN A 138 -23.87 9.64 -15.67
N ARG A 139 -22.76 10.30 -15.35
CA ARG A 139 -22.61 11.20 -14.19
C ARG A 139 -21.94 12.47 -14.66
N ASP A 140 -22.33 13.61 -14.10
CA ASP A 140 -21.55 14.84 -14.25
C ASP A 140 -20.29 14.78 -13.38
N ILE A 141 -19.31 15.64 -13.68
CA ILE A 141 -18.14 15.81 -12.83
C ILE A 141 -18.59 16.42 -11.51
N TYR A 142 -18.27 15.75 -10.40
CA TYR A 142 -18.59 16.22 -9.07
C TYR A 142 -17.59 17.29 -8.63
N GLU A 143 -16.31 17.05 -8.87
CA GLU A 143 -15.20 17.86 -8.38
C GLU A 143 -14.22 18.22 -9.49
N VAL A 144 -13.74 19.45 -9.47
CA VAL A 144 -12.72 19.93 -10.39
C VAL A 144 -11.55 20.42 -9.58
N CYS A 145 -10.37 19.87 -9.85
CA CYS A 145 -9.12 20.32 -9.27
C CYS A 145 -8.36 21.13 -10.32
N ILE A 146 -7.89 22.31 -9.94
CA ILE A 146 -7.05 23.18 -10.76
C ILE A 146 -5.69 23.26 -10.07
N GLY A 147 -4.67 22.66 -10.69
CA GLY A 147 -3.32 22.62 -10.16
C GLY A 147 -2.28 23.13 -11.16
N GLY A 148 -1.10 23.49 -10.67
CA GLY A 148 0.02 23.86 -11.52
C GLY A 148 0.87 22.63 -11.85
N LYS A 149 1.01 22.27 -13.12
CA LYS A 149 1.99 21.25 -13.56
C LYS A 149 2.99 21.79 -14.58
N LYS A 150 2.60 22.74 -15.42
CA LYS A 150 3.51 23.49 -16.29
C LYS A 150 3.29 24.98 -16.12
N GLU A 151 4.34 25.74 -16.38
CA GLU A 151 4.25 27.20 -16.32
C GLU A 151 3.20 27.72 -17.29
N ASP A 152 3.03 27.14 -18.48
CA ASP A 152 2.11 27.60 -19.52
C ASP A 152 0.68 27.02 -19.42
N ASP A 153 0.32 26.36 -18.30
CA ASP A 153 -1.04 25.82 -18.10
C ASP A 153 -2.08 26.96 -18.09
N ASP A 154 -3.02 26.92 -19.05
CA ASP A 154 -4.13 27.87 -19.13
C ASP A 154 -5.38 27.34 -18.41
N HIS A 155 -5.50 27.65 -17.12
CA HIS A 155 -6.61 27.24 -16.27
C HIS A 155 -7.99 27.77 -16.76
N ARG A 156 -8.03 28.78 -17.64
CA ARG A 156 -9.28 29.30 -18.21
C ARG A 156 -9.98 28.26 -19.07
N ARG A 157 -9.20 27.41 -19.75
CA ARG A 157 -9.72 26.30 -20.58
C ARG A 157 -10.52 25.30 -19.76
N ALA A 158 -10.14 25.05 -18.51
CA ALA A 158 -10.89 24.18 -17.61
C ALA A 158 -12.26 24.78 -17.27
N ALA A 159 -12.30 26.08 -16.94
CA ALA A 159 -13.54 26.79 -16.65
C ALA A 159 -14.48 26.86 -17.87
N GLU A 160 -13.93 27.12 -19.05
CA GLU A 160 -14.69 27.10 -20.31
C GLU A 160 -15.24 25.71 -20.62
N TRP A 161 -14.43 24.66 -20.44
CA TRP A 161 -14.90 23.29 -20.63
C TRP A 161 -16.05 22.97 -19.68
N VAL A 162 -15.89 23.22 -18.37
CA VAL A 162 -16.98 22.94 -17.40
C VAL A 162 -18.24 23.69 -17.77
N LYS A 163 -18.15 24.98 -18.11
CA LYS A 163 -19.28 25.82 -18.52
C LYS A 163 -20.03 25.27 -19.73
N ASN A 164 -19.31 24.70 -20.70
CA ASN A 164 -19.89 24.09 -21.90
C ASN A 164 -20.42 22.67 -21.65
N SER A 165 -19.81 21.95 -20.72
CA SER A 165 -20.08 20.55 -20.44
C SER A 165 -21.23 20.36 -19.44
N GLN A 166 -21.28 21.14 -18.36
CA GLN A 166 -22.27 21.02 -17.28
C GLN A 166 -22.59 22.36 -16.61
N LYS A 167 -23.72 22.44 -15.90
CA LYS A 167 -24.21 23.71 -15.32
C LYS A 167 -23.50 24.11 -14.03
N THR A 168 -23.21 23.14 -13.18
CA THR A 168 -22.62 23.33 -11.84
C THR A 168 -21.70 22.16 -11.51
N ILE A 169 -20.78 22.40 -10.59
CA ILE A 169 -19.97 21.38 -9.90
C ILE A 169 -20.26 21.45 -8.41
N GLN A 170 -19.86 20.43 -7.66
CA GLN A 170 -20.15 20.37 -6.23
C GLN A 170 -18.95 20.90 -5.44
N SER A 171 -17.75 20.48 -5.83
CA SER A 171 -16.48 20.91 -5.24
C SER A 171 -15.57 21.56 -6.28
N LEU A 172 -14.88 22.63 -5.88
CA LEU A 172 -13.78 23.24 -6.61
C LEU A 172 -12.54 23.31 -5.71
N ASP A 173 -11.46 22.67 -6.14
CA ASP A 173 -10.15 22.72 -5.50
C ASP A 173 -9.18 23.49 -6.41
N CYS A 174 -8.51 24.50 -5.89
CA CYS A 174 -7.49 25.26 -6.60
C CYS A 174 -6.19 25.24 -5.80
N ASN A 175 -5.13 24.66 -6.37
CA ASN A 175 -3.80 24.55 -5.76
C ASN A 175 -2.71 24.76 -6.80
N PHE A 176 -2.39 26.02 -7.08
CA PHE A 176 -1.40 26.41 -8.08
C PHE A 176 -0.76 27.76 -7.75
N GLU A 177 0.40 28.02 -8.36
CA GLU A 177 1.07 29.31 -8.26
C GLU A 177 0.44 30.33 -9.19
N LEU A 178 -0.07 31.43 -8.64
CA LEU A 178 -0.76 32.46 -9.41
C LEU A 178 0.24 33.36 -10.14
N LYS A 179 0.00 33.60 -11.42
CA LYS A 179 0.80 34.55 -12.23
C LYS A 179 0.23 35.95 -12.21
N ILE A 180 -1.09 36.06 -12.40
CA ILE A 180 -1.81 37.33 -12.49
C ILE A 180 -3.14 37.15 -11.74
N ASP A 181 -3.48 38.11 -10.88
CA ASP A 181 -4.71 38.09 -10.07
C ASP A 181 -5.99 37.90 -10.91
N ASN A 182 -6.02 38.43 -12.14
CA ASN A 182 -7.14 38.30 -13.07
C ASN A 182 -7.50 36.83 -13.40
N ASP A 183 -6.55 35.90 -13.31
CA ASP A 183 -6.82 34.48 -13.55
C ASP A 183 -7.65 33.87 -12.41
N LEU A 184 -7.39 34.29 -11.17
CA LEU A 184 -8.18 33.89 -10.00
C LEU A 184 -9.60 34.46 -10.08
N ASP A 185 -9.75 35.73 -10.46
CA ASP A 185 -11.07 36.33 -10.71
C ASP A 185 -11.83 35.56 -11.79
N PHE A 186 -11.17 35.22 -12.89
CA PHE A 186 -11.78 34.46 -13.96
C PHE A 186 -12.28 33.08 -13.50
N ILE A 187 -11.48 32.35 -12.72
CA ILE A 187 -11.85 31.05 -12.15
C ILE A 187 -13.07 31.20 -11.24
N LEU A 188 -13.02 32.12 -10.28
CA LEU A 188 -14.08 32.33 -9.30
C LEU A 188 -15.40 32.80 -9.94
N GLU A 189 -15.33 33.53 -11.06
CA GLU A 189 -16.51 33.99 -11.79
C GLU A 189 -17.13 32.93 -12.73
N ASN A 190 -16.32 32.03 -13.29
CA ASN A 190 -16.77 31.08 -14.30
C ASN A 190 -17.14 29.70 -13.74
N PHE A 191 -16.59 29.30 -12.59
CA PHE A 191 -17.02 28.07 -11.92
C PHE A 191 -18.24 28.29 -11.03
N LYS A 192 -19.26 27.46 -11.20
CA LYS A 192 -20.44 27.43 -10.34
C LYS A 192 -20.41 26.21 -9.44
N TYR A 193 -19.80 26.36 -8.26
CA TYR A 193 -19.75 25.34 -7.22
C TYR A 193 -20.86 25.52 -6.18
N THR A 194 -21.27 24.43 -5.53
CA THR A 194 -22.46 24.39 -4.66
C THR A 194 -22.20 23.88 -3.24
N HIS A 195 -21.13 23.12 -3.00
CA HIS A 195 -20.84 22.51 -1.70
C HIS A 195 -19.49 22.94 -1.13
N THR A 196 -18.41 22.81 -1.88
CA THR A 196 -17.05 23.00 -1.35
C THR A 196 -16.23 23.95 -2.23
N LEU A 197 -15.46 24.83 -1.60
CA LEU A 197 -14.43 25.64 -2.23
C LEU A 197 -13.13 25.55 -1.41
N PHE A 198 -12.09 24.99 -2.02
CA PHE A 198 -10.73 24.95 -1.47
C PHE A 198 -9.80 25.83 -2.32
N LEU A 199 -9.20 26.85 -1.70
CA LEU A 199 -8.27 27.79 -2.34
C LEU A 199 -6.91 27.76 -1.65
N CYS A 200 -5.95 27.10 -2.28
CA CYS A 200 -4.53 27.11 -1.97
C CYS A 200 -3.76 27.89 -3.05
N VAL A 201 -4.19 29.13 -3.30
CA VAL A 201 -3.62 30.04 -4.29
C VAL A 201 -3.25 31.34 -3.58
N LYS A 202 -2.03 31.86 -3.81
CA LYS A 202 -1.56 33.10 -3.21
C LYS A 202 -1.63 34.25 -4.22
N PRO A 203 -2.63 35.15 -4.13
CA PRO A 203 -2.70 36.32 -4.98
C PRO A 203 -1.76 37.44 -4.52
N SER A 204 -1.71 38.56 -5.26
CA SER A 204 -0.91 39.72 -4.86
C SER A 204 -1.42 40.32 -3.53
N GLU A 205 -0.55 41.03 -2.79
CA GLU A 205 -0.88 41.51 -1.43
C GLU A 205 -2.08 42.47 -1.37
N ASN A 206 -2.35 43.16 -2.48
CA ASN A 206 -3.45 44.13 -2.61
C ASN A 206 -4.66 43.56 -3.37
N TYR A 207 -4.69 42.24 -3.56
CA TYR A 207 -5.77 41.58 -4.27
C TYR A 207 -7.12 41.82 -3.59
N ILE A 208 -8.09 42.21 -4.41
CA ILE A 208 -9.50 42.34 -4.06
C ILE A 208 -10.29 41.73 -5.23
N PRO A 209 -11.13 40.72 -4.99
CA PRO A 209 -11.91 40.11 -6.07
C PRO A 209 -12.78 41.15 -6.78
N ALA A 210 -12.75 41.16 -8.11
CA ALA A 210 -13.60 42.05 -8.91
C ALA A 210 -15.10 41.82 -8.65
N LYS A 211 -15.45 40.57 -8.36
CA LYS A 211 -16.79 40.14 -7.95
C LYS A 211 -16.67 39.20 -6.76
N LEU A 212 -17.58 39.35 -5.80
CA LEU A 212 -17.64 38.47 -4.64
C LEU A 212 -17.89 37.01 -5.06
N PRO A 213 -17.02 36.07 -4.64
CA PRO A 213 -17.24 34.65 -4.86
C PRO A 213 -18.52 34.16 -4.19
N ASN A 214 -19.02 33.00 -4.63
CA ASN A 214 -20.18 32.39 -4.00
C ASN A 214 -19.78 31.76 -2.65
N PHE A 215 -20.01 32.47 -1.55
CA PHE A 215 -19.84 31.93 -0.19
C PHE A 215 -21.12 31.30 0.39
N GLN A 216 -22.13 31.02 -0.45
CA GLN A 216 -23.32 30.25 -0.07
C GLN A 216 -23.08 28.78 -0.41
N ILE A 217 -22.17 28.17 0.34
CA ILE A 217 -21.68 26.79 0.15
C ILE A 217 -21.58 26.10 1.51
N ASP A 218 -21.44 24.79 1.56
CA ASP A 218 -21.32 24.07 2.82
C ASP A 218 -19.94 24.29 3.47
N ASP A 219 -18.87 24.30 2.68
CA ASP A 219 -17.50 24.22 3.17
C ASP A 219 -16.57 25.16 2.41
N LEU A 220 -15.94 26.09 3.15
CA LEU A 220 -15.00 27.06 2.61
C LEU A 220 -13.65 26.89 3.29
N ARG A 221 -12.59 26.67 2.50
CA ARG A 221 -11.22 26.62 3.01
C ARG A 221 -10.28 27.45 2.13
N VAL A 222 -9.62 28.44 2.73
CA VAL A 222 -8.76 29.39 2.02
C VAL A 222 -7.42 29.52 2.75
N ARG A 223 -6.32 29.14 2.09
CA ARG A 223 -4.97 29.16 2.67
C ARG A 223 -4.36 30.56 2.77
N ASN A 224 -4.60 31.41 1.77
CA ASN A 224 -4.11 32.79 1.75
C ASN A 224 -5.32 33.74 1.80
N SER A 225 -5.87 33.91 3.00
CA SER A 225 -7.15 34.58 3.22
C SER A 225 -7.06 36.08 3.56
N PHE A 226 -5.88 36.71 3.44
CA PHE A 226 -5.66 38.13 3.77
C PHE A 226 -6.59 39.14 3.05
N TRP A 227 -7.17 38.75 1.92
CA TRP A 227 -8.13 39.53 1.13
C TRP A 227 -9.58 39.36 1.61
N ILE A 228 -9.88 38.36 2.46
CA ILE A 228 -11.18 38.20 3.10
C ILE A 228 -11.29 39.21 4.25
N LYS A 229 -12.32 40.06 4.19
CA LYS A 229 -12.59 41.13 5.16
C LYS A 229 -13.85 40.82 5.95
N GLN A 230 -14.05 41.54 7.05
CA GLN A 230 -15.20 41.42 7.95
C GLN A 230 -16.55 41.44 7.22
N ASN A 231 -16.74 42.36 6.27
CA ASN A 231 -17.95 42.49 5.48
C ASN A 231 -18.23 41.24 4.61
N HIS A 232 -17.21 40.48 4.22
CA HIS A 232 -17.39 39.22 3.51
C HIS A 232 -17.91 38.15 4.48
N LEU A 233 -17.30 38.01 5.66
CA LEU A 233 -17.69 37.01 6.66
C LEU A 233 -19.16 37.09 7.06
N ILE A 234 -19.67 38.30 7.34
CA ILE A 234 -21.08 38.51 7.75
C ILE A 234 -22.10 38.23 6.62
N THR A 235 -21.63 38.01 5.39
CA THR A 235 -22.48 37.61 4.26
C THR A 235 -22.43 36.10 3.99
N MET A 236 -21.49 35.37 4.60
CA MET A 236 -21.35 33.93 4.40
C MET A 236 -22.45 33.13 5.10
N ASN A 237 -22.80 31.97 4.57
CA ASN A 237 -23.71 31.04 5.24
C ASN A 237 -23.21 29.60 5.13
N CYS A 238 -21.91 29.40 5.40
CA CYS A 238 -21.28 28.10 5.36
C CYS A 238 -21.52 27.29 6.63
N LYS A 239 -21.38 25.96 6.52
CA LYS A 239 -21.30 25.04 7.67
C LYS A 239 -19.90 25.04 8.26
N THR A 240 -18.88 25.05 7.42
CA THR A 240 -17.47 25.09 7.84
C THR A 240 -16.74 26.21 7.12
N ILE A 241 -15.97 26.99 7.87
CA ILE A 241 -15.12 28.06 7.35
C ILE A 241 -13.72 27.87 7.94
N THR A 242 -12.71 27.73 7.10
CA THR A 242 -11.31 27.58 7.51
C THR A 242 -10.42 28.56 6.75
N LEU A 243 -9.85 29.53 7.46
CA LEU A 243 -9.05 30.60 6.89
C LEU A 243 -7.64 30.57 7.48
N TYR A 244 -6.62 30.59 6.63
CA TYR A 244 -5.23 30.74 7.04
C TYR A 244 -4.64 32.04 6.47
N ASP A 245 -3.55 32.51 7.07
CA ASP A 245 -2.85 33.74 6.65
C ASP A 245 -3.83 34.93 6.53
N SER A 246 -4.66 35.11 7.56
CA SER A 246 -5.69 36.13 7.58
C SER A 246 -5.19 37.46 8.17
N LYS A 247 -5.74 38.56 7.66
CA LYS A 247 -5.56 39.93 8.19
C LYS A 247 -6.78 40.42 8.98
N LEU A 248 -7.64 39.50 9.41
CA LEU A 248 -8.77 39.83 10.29
C LEU A 248 -8.25 40.25 11.66
N THR A 249 -8.78 41.37 12.15
CA THR A 249 -8.42 41.92 13.45
C THR A 249 -9.29 41.33 14.57
N ASN A 250 -8.87 41.52 15.83
CA ASN A 250 -9.69 41.19 16.99
C ASN A 250 -11.09 41.85 16.93
N GLN A 251 -11.18 43.09 16.43
CA GLN A 251 -12.45 43.78 16.22
C GLN A 251 -13.31 43.12 15.13
N ASP A 252 -12.70 42.61 14.06
CA ASP A 252 -13.42 41.89 13.01
C ASP A 252 -14.04 40.58 13.52
N LEU A 253 -13.29 39.86 14.34
CA LEU A 253 -13.75 38.63 15.00
C LEU A 253 -14.89 38.93 15.99
N ASN A 254 -14.80 40.03 16.76
CA ASN A 254 -15.88 40.49 17.64
C ASN A 254 -17.17 40.79 16.86
N VAL A 255 -17.07 41.50 15.74
CA VAL A 255 -18.23 41.80 14.88
C VAL A 255 -18.84 40.53 14.31
N PHE A 256 -18.01 39.58 13.86
CA PHE A 256 -18.50 38.28 13.40
C PHE A 256 -19.21 37.51 14.51
N LEU A 257 -18.64 37.45 15.71
CA LEU A 257 -19.21 36.77 16.86
C LEU A 257 -20.58 37.35 17.23
N LYS A 258 -20.68 38.68 17.29
CA LYS A 258 -21.96 39.39 17.50
C LYS A 258 -22.96 39.11 16.39
N HIS A 259 -22.51 39.05 15.13
CA HIS A 259 -23.36 38.70 13.99
C HIS A 259 -23.92 37.28 14.10
N TRP A 260 -23.09 36.29 14.47
CA TRP A 260 -23.53 34.92 14.70
C TRP A 260 -24.55 34.83 15.84
N ILE A 261 -24.30 35.50 16.97
CA ILE A 261 -25.24 35.57 18.11
C ILE A 261 -26.57 36.19 17.69
N ALA A 262 -26.55 37.23 16.87
CA ALA A 262 -27.74 37.94 16.39
C ALA A 262 -28.59 37.13 15.39
N GLY A 263 -28.11 35.97 14.93
CA GLY A 263 -28.86 35.11 14.01
C GLY A 263 -28.14 34.81 12.69
N GLY A 264 -27.05 35.52 12.41
CA GLY A 264 -26.22 35.36 11.21
C GLY A 264 -25.56 33.99 11.09
N CYS A 265 -25.09 33.64 9.89
CA CYS A 265 -24.38 32.38 9.61
C CYS A 265 -25.02 31.14 10.26
N SER A 266 -26.34 30.98 10.12
CA SER A 266 -27.14 30.02 10.89
C SER A 266 -26.76 28.54 10.68
N GLN A 267 -26.07 28.21 9.59
CA GLN A 267 -25.62 26.86 9.29
C GLN A 267 -24.26 26.51 9.90
N LEU A 268 -23.55 27.52 10.45
CA LEU A 268 -22.18 27.37 10.93
C LEU A 268 -22.09 26.32 12.03
N LYS A 269 -21.15 25.39 11.83
CA LYS A 269 -20.74 24.36 12.78
C LYS A 269 -19.32 24.58 13.26
N ASP A 270 -18.44 25.04 12.38
CA ASP A 270 -17.02 25.20 12.63
C ASP A 270 -16.48 26.44 11.91
N PHE A 271 -15.84 27.33 12.65
CA PHE A 271 -15.13 28.48 12.11
C PHE A 271 -13.72 28.58 12.69
N TYR A 272 -12.73 28.32 11.86
CA TYR A 272 -11.32 28.34 12.19
C TYR A 272 -10.61 29.46 11.40
N VAL A 273 -9.88 30.32 12.09
CA VAL A 273 -9.06 31.39 11.47
C VAL A 273 -7.70 31.46 12.14
N ALA A 274 -6.64 31.23 11.36
CA ALA A 274 -5.27 31.59 11.76
C ALA A 274 -4.97 33.04 11.33
N VAL A 275 -4.69 33.89 12.30
CA VAL A 275 -4.45 35.34 12.13
C VAL A 275 -2.96 35.67 12.28
N GLN A 276 -2.53 36.81 11.71
CA GLN A 276 -1.14 37.26 11.85
C GLN A 276 -0.85 37.97 13.18
N GLU A 277 -1.86 38.61 13.77
CA GLU A 277 -1.76 39.31 15.06
C GLU A 277 -2.30 38.43 16.18
N GLN A 278 -1.70 38.53 17.37
CA GLN A 278 -2.15 37.77 18.54
C GLN A 278 -3.60 38.13 18.90
N ILE A 279 -4.37 37.11 19.25
CA ILE A 279 -5.76 37.24 19.66
C ILE A 279 -5.83 37.79 21.07
N ASP A 280 -6.54 38.90 21.20
CA ASP A 280 -6.91 39.50 22.47
C ASP A 280 -8.38 39.15 22.74
N PHE A 281 -8.59 38.14 23.58
CA PHE A 281 -9.94 37.67 23.90
C PHE A 281 -10.78 38.70 24.66
N ASP A 282 -10.16 39.65 25.37
CA ASP A 282 -10.90 40.75 26.01
C ASP A 282 -11.56 41.63 24.93
N VAL A 283 -10.85 41.87 23.82
CA VAL A 283 -11.39 42.61 22.67
C VAL A 283 -12.38 41.76 21.87
N VAL A 284 -12.08 40.48 21.62
CA VAL A 284 -12.94 39.58 20.84
C VAL A 284 -14.28 39.32 21.55
N LEU A 285 -14.29 39.24 22.87
CA LEU A 285 -15.47 38.98 23.69
C LEU A 285 -16.13 40.27 24.24
N ASP A 286 -15.62 41.45 23.91
CA ASP A 286 -16.19 42.71 24.38
C ASP A 286 -17.67 42.85 23.98
N GLY A 287 -18.52 43.07 24.98
CA GLY A 287 -19.97 43.17 24.81
C GLY A 287 -20.66 41.86 24.39
N VAL A 288 -20.04 40.71 24.65
CA VAL A 288 -20.61 39.37 24.46
C VAL A 288 -20.78 38.69 25.82
N ASP A 289 -21.96 38.14 26.10
CA ASP A 289 -22.16 37.31 27.29
C ASP A 289 -21.49 35.95 27.09
N PHE A 290 -20.48 35.65 27.90
CA PHE A 290 -19.76 34.37 27.87
C PHE A 290 -19.66 33.71 29.24
N THR A 291 -19.37 32.41 29.25
CA THR A 291 -19.00 31.65 30.45
C THR A 291 -17.60 31.10 30.26
N GLU A 292 -16.66 31.52 31.10
CA GLU A 292 -15.29 31.01 31.13
C GLU A 292 -15.26 29.62 31.76
N ARG A 293 -14.43 28.72 31.21
CA ARG A 293 -14.26 27.37 31.74
C ARG A 293 -12.86 27.16 32.29
N GLU A 294 -12.81 26.42 33.40
CA GLU A 294 -11.57 25.95 34.01
C GLU A 294 -10.80 25.02 33.05
N ILE A 295 -9.47 25.17 33.08
CA ILE A 295 -8.51 24.49 32.20
C ILE A 295 -8.57 22.96 32.34
N ASP A 296 -9.04 22.43 33.48
CA ASP A 296 -9.03 20.99 33.82
C ASP A 296 -10.14 20.15 33.13
N LEU A 297 -10.99 20.76 32.30
CA LEU A 297 -12.11 20.10 31.63
C LEU A 297 -11.82 19.82 30.14
N GLU A 298 -11.32 18.63 29.84
CA GLU A 298 -11.07 18.15 28.47
C GLU A 298 -12.38 17.94 27.68
N ARG A 299 -12.41 18.45 26.43
CA ARG A 299 -13.42 18.07 25.43
C ARG A 299 -12.76 17.57 24.16
N VAL A 300 -13.25 16.44 23.66
CA VAL A 300 -12.89 15.94 22.33
C VAL A 300 -13.89 16.49 21.32
N TYR A 301 -13.39 17.24 20.35
CA TYR A 301 -14.10 17.61 19.14
C TYR A 301 -13.56 16.77 17.99
N VAL A 302 -14.46 16.07 17.29
CA VAL A 302 -14.14 15.38 16.04
C VAL A 302 -14.60 16.29 14.91
N ASP A 303 -13.68 16.74 14.06
CA ASP A 303 -14.05 17.54 12.89
C ASP A 303 -14.71 16.68 11.79
N LYS A 304 -15.07 17.31 10.68
CA LYS A 304 -15.67 16.63 9.52
C LYS A 304 -14.74 15.60 8.86
N ASP A 305 -13.43 15.75 9.03
CA ASP A 305 -12.39 14.91 8.44
C ASP A 305 -12.01 13.75 9.40
N GLY A 306 -12.66 13.67 10.56
CA GLY A 306 -12.44 12.65 11.58
C GLY A 306 -11.28 12.95 12.53
N ALA A 307 -10.69 14.15 12.47
CA ALA A 307 -9.59 14.54 13.35
C ALA A 307 -10.12 14.90 14.75
N GLU A 308 -9.53 14.29 15.76
CA GLU A 308 -9.84 14.52 17.17
C GLU A 308 -9.00 15.66 17.74
N TYR A 309 -9.66 16.64 18.32
CA TYR A 309 -9.04 17.79 18.98
C TYR A 309 -9.44 17.83 20.43
N THR A 310 -8.46 17.86 21.32
CA THR A 310 -8.69 18.08 22.76
C THR A 310 -8.66 19.58 23.04
N ILE A 311 -9.81 20.12 23.47
CA ILE A 311 -10.00 21.53 23.80
C ILE A 311 -9.77 21.71 25.30
N MET A 312 -8.82 22.57 25.67
CA MET A 312 -8.42 22.92 27.04
C MET A 312 -8.49 24.43 27.20
N GLY A 313 -9.26 24.95 28.18
CA GLY A 313 -9.48 26.40 28.34
C GLY A 313 -10.32 26.98 27.20
N SER A 314 -11.54 27.44 27.51
CA SER A 314 -12.44 27.96 26.46
C SER A 314 -13.54 28.87 27.01
N PHE A 315 -14.12 29.67 26.11
CA PHE A 315 -15.23 30.57 26.40
C PHE A 315 -16.51 30.06 25.72
N ASP A 316 -17.56 29.84 26.50
CA ASP A 316 -18.87 29.51 25.94
C ASP A 316 -19.70 30.75 25.67
N VAL A 317 -20.17 30.89 24.44
CA VAL A 317 -21.12 31.90 24.02
C VAL A 317 -22.46 31.26 23.67
N LYS A 318 -23.56 31.95 23.94
CA LYS A 318 -24.92 31.41 23.71
C LYS A 318 -25.68 32.23 22.69
N ARG A 319 -26.21 31.52 21.70
CA ARG A 319 -27.23 32.00 20.76
C ARG A 319 -28.53 31.27 21.07
N SER A 320 -29.42 31.90 21.83
CA SER A 320 -30.68 31.28 22.27
C SER A 320 -30.43 29.91 22.95
N ASN A 321 -30.81 28.79 22.32
CA ASN A 321 -30.61 27.43 22.82
C ASN A 321 -29.32 26.75 22.30
N ILE A 322 -28.55 27.42 21.43
CA ILE A 322 -27.32 26.90 20.82
C ILE A 322 -26.14 27.47 21.59
N THR A 323 -25.21 26.62 22.02
CA THR A 323 -23.94 27.03 22.64
C THR A 323 -22.83 26.87 21.63
N ALA A 324 -21.96 27.85 21.48
CA ALA A 324 -20.71 27.70 20.77
C ALA A 324 -19.55 27.91 21.74
N THR A 325 -18.46 27.20 21.49
CA THR A 325 -17.24 27.27 22.29
C THR A 325 -16.17 27.97 21.45
N VAL A 326 -15.63 29.06 21.99
CA VAL A 326 -14.45 29.76 21.47
C VAL A 326 -13.24 29.19 22.19
N VAL A 327 -12.30 28.62 21.44
CA VAL A 327 -11.08 28.02 21.98
C VAL A 327 -10.07 29.11 22.31
N ASP A 328 -9.48 29.04 23.51
CA ASP A 328 -8.46 29.99 23.97
C ASP A 328 -7.09 29.63 23.37
N GLN A 329 -6.76 30.21 22.21
CA GLN A 329 -5.46 30.09 21.55
C GLN A 329 -4.95 31.46 21.07
N PRO A 330 -3.65 31.76 21.21
CA PRO A 330 -3.10 33.08 20.93
C PRO A 330 -3.08 33.42 19.44
N ASP A 331 -2.96 32.44 18.55
CA ASP A 331 -2.72 32.68 17.11
C ASP A 331 -3.90 32.22 16.23
N VAL A 332 -4.94 31.66 16.85
CA VAL A 332 -6.05 30.98 16.17
C VAL A 332 -7.37 31.31 16.83
N PHE A 333 -8.30 31.87 16.04
CA PHE A 333 -9.68 32.03 16.46
C PHE A 333 -10.45 30.81 16.01
N TRP A 334 -10.95 30.03 16.95
CA TRP A 334 -11.72 28.82 16.65
C TRP A 334 -13.05 28.81 17.40
N LEU A 335 -14.14 28.89 16.64
CA LEU A 335 -15.52 28.86 17.12
C LEU A 335 -16.20 27.56 16.68
N ILE A 336 -16.57 26.73 17.65
CA ILE A 336 -17.23 25.44 17.42
C ILE A 336 -18.67 25.50 17.94
N VAL A 337 -19.65 25.30 17.06
CA VAL A 337 -21.06 25.34 17.41
C VAL A 337 -21.54 23.97 17.88
N CYS A 338 -21.78 23.84 19.18
CA CYS A 338 -22.22 22.60 19.81
C CYS A 338 -23.73 22.40 19.61
N THR A 339 -24.12 21.49 18.71
CA THR A 339 -25.54 21.15 18.47
C THR A 339 -26.09 20.07 19.43
N SER A 340 -25.24 19.49 20.27
CA SER A 340 -25.57 18.64 21.41
C SER A 340 -24.49 18.80 22.48
N ARG A 341 -24.85 18.77 23.78
CA ARG A 341 -23.88 18.83 24.90
C ARG A 341 -22.76 17.83 24.63
N LEU A 342 -21.55 18.31 24.33
CA LEU A 342 -20.37 17.47 24.30
C LEU A 342 -20.25 16.80 25.67
N PRO A 343 -20.18 15.46 25.75
CA PRO A 343 -20.05 14.78 27.03
C PRO A 343 -18.76 15.26 27.70
N VAL A 344 -18.88 15.76 28.94
CA VAL A 344 -17.74 15.90 29.84
C VAL A 344 -17.41 14.49 30.29
N ILE A 345 -16.24 13.98 29.91
CA ILE A 345 -15.81 12.62 30.27
C ILE A 345 -14.80 12.76 31.41
N PRO A 346 -15.14 12.43 32.66
CA PRO A 346 -14.14 12.35 33.72
C PRO A 346 -13.18 11.17 33.44
N PRO A 347 -11.92 11.20 33.92
CA PRO A 347 -10.85 10.25 33.52
C PRO A 347 -11.05 8.77 33.88
N SER A 348 -12.26 8.33 34.25
CA SER A 348 -12.53 6.99 34.77
C SER A 348 -13.72 6.24 34.15
N LEU A 349 -14.39 6.77 33.12
CA LEU A 349 -15.55 6.11 32.51
C LEU A 349 -15.59 6.28 30.97
N LEU A 350 -14.77 5.52 30.26
CA LEU A 350 -14.94 5.25 28.83
C LEU A 350 -15.35 3.78 28.65
N ALA A 351 -16.65 3.51 28.80
CA ALA A 351 -17.26 2.24 28.47
C ALA A 351 -18.29 2.44 27.34
N SER A 352 -17.98 1.83 26.18
CA SER A 352 -18.87 1.54 25.04
C SER A 352 -19.35 2.69 24.13
N PRO A 353 -18.72 2.85 22.94
CA PRO A 353 -19.24 3.64 21.82
C PRO A 353 -20.30 2.93 20.95
N LEU A 354 -20.68 1.69 21.25
CA LEU A 354 -21.47 0.84 20.32
C LEU A 354 -22.99 0.94 20.44
N PHE A 355 -23.53 2.13 20.66
CA PHE A 355 -24.96 2.37 20.40
C PHE A 355 -25.24 3.49 19.38
N TYR A 356 -24.23 4.25 18.96
CA TYR A 356 -24.42 5.35 18.01
C TYR A 356 -23.99 5.05 16.57
N TYR A 357 -23.11 4.06 16.35
CA TYR A 357 -22.68 3.66 15.01
C TYR A 357 -23.72 2.83 14.24
N PHE A 358 -24.81 2.38 14.89
CA PHE A 358 -25.79 1.46 14.31
C PHE A 358 -27.08 2.11 13.74
N ILE A 359 -27.24 3.44 13.82
CA ILE A 359 -28.43 4.14 13.27
C ILE A 359 -28.10 5.05 12.06
N GLN A 360 -26.83 5.17 11.63
CA GLN A 360 -26.47 5.94 10.42
C GLN A 360 -26.01 5.10 9.22
N SER A 361 -25.97 3.77 9.34
CA SER A 361 -25.77 2.84 8.22
C SER A 361 -27.06 2.11 7.80
N SER A 362 -28.23 2.54 8.28
CA SER A 362 -29.52 1.93 7.91
C SER A 362 -30.68 2.93 7.84
N SER A 363 -30.57 3.89 6.92
CA SER A 363 -31.76 4.50 6.32
C SER A 363 -31.63 4.67 4.81
N VAL A 364 -31.22 3.60 4.13
CA VAL A 364 -31.74 3.29 2.80
C VAL A 364 -32.08 1.81 2.82
N SER A 365 -33.37 1.49 2.78
CA SER A 365 -33.86 0.14 2.53
C SER A 365 -33.45 -0.26 1.11
N TYR A 366 -32.29 -0.88 0.94
CA TYR A 366 -31.95 -1.55 -0.31
C TYR A 366 -32.77 -2.85 -0.42
N PRO A 367 -33.43 -3.11 -1.55
CA PRO A 367 -33.96 -4.44 -1.81
C PRO A 367 -32.80 -5.42 -1.85
N MET A 368 -32.90 -6.49 -1.07
CA MET A 368 -31.92 -7.58 -0.98
C MET A 368 -31.34 -7.94 -2.35
N THR A 369 -30.03 -7.73 -2.50
CA THR A 369 -29.23 -8.30 -3.59
C THR A 369 -29.32 -9.81 -3.51
N THR A 370 -29.78 -10.48 -4.57
CA THR A 370 -29.71 -11.94 -4.62
C THR A 370 -28.23 -12.35 -4.67
N PRO A 371 -27.72 -13.17 -3.73
CA PRO A 371 -26.30 -13.51 -3.63
C PRO A 371 -25.76 -14.15 -4.92
N PHE A 372 -24.57 -13.73 -5.36
CA PHE A 372 -23.84 -14.42 -6.43
C PHE A 372 -23.35 -15.76 -5.90
N HIS A 373 -24.05 -16.83 -6.27
CA HIS A 373 -23.69 -18.17 -5.86
C HIS A 373 -22.47 -18.68 -6.65
N LEU A 374 -21.28 -18.18 -6.33
CA LEU A 374 -20.00 -18.60 -6.93
C LEU A 374 -19.86 -20.13 -6.96
N PHE A 375 -20.29 -20.79 -5.88
CA PHE A 375 -20.25 -22.25 -5.76
C PHE A 375 -21.31 -23.00 -6.57
N SER A 376 -22.27 -22.30 -7.18
CA SER A 376 -23.27 -22.86 -8.09
C SER A 376 -22.84 -22.78 -9.55
N LEU A 377 -21.66 -22.19 -9.84
CA LEU A 377 -21.09 -22.23 -11.17
C LEU A 377 -20.65 -23.65 -11.53
N PRO A 378 -20.87 -24.09 -12.79
CA PRO A 378 -20.20 -25.26 -13.31
C PRO A 378 -18.68 -25.11 -13.24
N TYR A 379 -17.95 -26.24 -13.22
CA TYR A 379 -16.49 -26.25 -13.03
C TYR A 379 -15.74 -25.35 -14.02
N VAL A 380 -16.16 -25.29 -15.29
CA VAL A 380 -15.48 -24.52 -16.33
C VAL A 380 -15.51 -23.00 -16.04
N PRO A 381 -16.68 -22.36 -15.82
CA PRO A 381 -16.74 -20.96 -15.37
C PRO A 381 -16.02 -20.70 -14.05
N LEU A 382 -16.14 -21.61 -13.07
CA LEU A 382 -15.47 -21.47 -11.78
C LEU A 382 -13.94 -21.51 -11.94
N LYS A 383 -13.43 -22.43 -12.74
CA LYS A 383 -12.00 -22.51 -13.09
C LYS A 383 -11.53 -21.21 -13.74
N GLN A 384 -12.32 -20.65 -14.66
CA GLN A 384 -11.95 -19.40 -15.31
C GLN A 384 -11.90 -18.22 -14.34
N VAL A 385 -12.79 -18.16 -13.33
CA VAL A 385 -12.66 -17.20 -12.23
C VAL A 385 -11.34 -17.42 -11.49
N LEU A 386 -11.02 -18.68 -11.15
CA LEU A 386 -9.80 -19.02 -10.43
C LEU A 386 -8.51 -18.80 -11.24
N ASP A 387 -8.57 -18.90 -12.58
CA ASP A 387 -7.46 -18.61 -13.50
C ASP A 387 -7.12 -17.10 -13.52
N ASN A 388 -8.04 -16.23 -13.08
CA ASN A 388 -7.86 -14.77 -13.09
C ASN A 388 -7.63 -14.16 -11.70
N VAL A 389 -7.61 -14.97 -10.63
CA VAL A 389 -7.24 -14.49 -9.28
C VAL A 389 -5.77 -14.78 -9.00
N GLY A 390 -5.09 -13.86 -8.34
CA GLY A 390 -3.71 -14.06 -7.88
C GLY A 390 -3.60 -15.16 -6.82
N PRO A 391 -2.38 -15.64 -6.54
CA PRO A 391 -2.11 -16.63 -5.50
C PRO A 391 -2.53 -16.16 -4.09
N GLU A 392 -2.40 -14.85 -3.79
CA GLU A 392 -2.86 -14.22 -2.54
C GLU A 392 -4.39 -14.29 -2.39
N ALA A 393 -5.15 -13.80 -3.36
CA ALA A 393 -6.60 -13.97 -3.38
C ALA A 393 -7.06 -15.45 -3.34
N LEU A 394 -6.28 -16.37 -3.94
CA LEU A 394 -6.60 -17.80 -3.96
C LEU A 394 -6.50 -18.43 -2.56
N ILE A 395 -5.46 -18.08 -1.78
CA ILE A 395 -5.30 -18.58 -0.41
C ILE A 395 -6.35 -17.97 0.52
N ILE A 396 -6.66 -16.67 0.38
CA ILE A 396 -7.72 -16.00 1.16
C ILE A 396 -9.08 -16.63 0.88
N PHE A 397 -9.41 -16.86 -0.40
CA PHE A 397 -10.66 -17.52 -0.79
C PHE A 397 -10.81 -18.91 -0.18
N SER A 398 -9.71 -19.64 -0.04
CA SER A 398 -9.71 -20.97 0.58
C SER A 398 -10.09 -20.95 2.06
N LEU A 399 -9.79 -19.85 2.78
CA LEU A 399 -10.07 -19.70 4.21
C LEU A 399 -11.54 -19.43 4.52
N CYS A 400 -12.33 -18.98 3.53
CA CYS A 400 -13.73 -18.60 3.74
C CYS A 400 -14.65 -19.79 4.12
N SER A 401 -14.36 -21.01 3.64
CA SER A 401 -15.18 -22.19 3.93
C SER A 401 -14.47 -23.51 3.55
N LEU A 402 -14.92 -24.63 4.12
CA LEU A 402 -14.45 -25.96 3.70
C LEU A 402 -14.73 -26.25 2.21
N ARG A 403 -15.82 -25.69 1.67
CA ARG A 403 -16.20 -25.85 0.26
C ARG A 403 -15.25 -25.08 -0.66
N SER A 404 -14.91 -23.82 -0.34
CA SER A 404 -13.92 -23.06 -1.10
C SER A 404 -12.54 -23.70 -1.01
N LYS A 405 -12.12 -24.15 0.18
CA LYS A 405 -10.88 -24.92 0.35
C LYS A 405 -10.82 -26.12 -0.59
N SER A 406 -11.84 -26.97 -0.60
CA SER A 406 -11.90 -28.15 -1.47
C SER A 406 -11.80 -27.79 -2.95
N ILE A 407 -12.49 -26.72 -3.38
CA ILE A 407 -12.41 -26.21 -4.75
C ILE A 407 -10.98 -25.79 -5.09
N VAL A 408 -10.36 -24.98 -4.23
CA VAL A 408 -9.00 -24.45 -4.44
C VAL A 408 -7.95 -25.57 -4.46
N VAL A 409 -8.11 -26.60 -3.63
CA VAL A 409 -7.23 -27.78 -3.60
C VAL A 409 -7.35 -28.60 -4.90
N SER A 410 -8.57 -28.73 -5.44
CA SER A 410 -8.81 -29.44 -6.72
C SER A 410 -8.42 -28.64 -7.96
N TYR A 411 -8.36 -27.31 -7.85
CA TYR A 411 -8.08 -26.41 -8.95
C TYR A 411 -6.66 -26.59 -9.49
N ARG A 412 -6.55 -26.53 -10.82
CA ARG A 412 -5.29 -26.59 -11.57
C ARG A 412 -5.29 -25.45 -12.59
N GLY A 413 -4.43 -24.46 -12.38
CA GLY A 413 -4.32 -23.27 -13.23
C GLY A 413 -3.13 -22.39 -12.84
N PRO A 414 -2.92 -21.27 -13.55
CA PRO A 414 -1.68 -20.49 -13.50
C PRO A 414 -1.36 -19.96 -12.10
N SER A 415 -2.37 -19.61 -11.30
CA SER A 415 -2.19 -19.11 -9.92
C SER A 415 -1.61 -20.15 -8.96
N LYS A 416 -1.46 -21.41 -9.37
CA LYS A 416 -0.76 -22.46 -8.62
C LYS A 416 0.73 -22.55 -8.94
N ASN A 417 1.18 -21.93 -10.05
CA ASN A 417 2.55 -22.00 -10.53
C ASN A 417 3.42 -20.94 -9.84
N VAL A 418 3.65 -21.14 -8.54
CA VAL A 418 4.47 -20.25 -7.71
C VAL A 418 5.50 -21.05 -6.93
N GLN A 419 6.63 -20.47 -6.56
CA GLN A 419 7.50 -21.09 -5.55
C GLN A 419 7.13 -20.57 -4.17
N LEU A 420 6.82 -21.48 -3.23
CA LEU A 420 6.50 -21.09 -1.86
C LEU A 420 7.76 -20.85 -1.04
N LYS A 421 7.78 -19.74 -0.31
CA LYS A 421 8.85 -19.37 0.61
C LYS A 421 8.31 -19.16 2.01
N LEU A 422 9.02 -19.65 3.01
CA LEU A 422 8.62 -19.51 4.41
C LEU A 422 9.68 -18.72 5.18
N HIS A 423 9.25 -17.65 5.84
CA HIS A 423 10.11 -16.69 6.51
C HIS A 423 9.85 -16.72 8.03
N PHE A 424 10.94 -16.69 8.80
CA PHE A 424 10.93 -16.67 10.26
C PHE A 424 11.80 -15.53 10.79
N GLY A 425 11.33 -14.92 11.87
CA GLY A 425 12.03 -13.86 12.57
C GLY A 425 11.71 -12.49 11.97
N SER A 426 12.54 -11.90 11.11
CA SER A 426 12.33 -10.49 10.67
C SER A 426 10.90 -10.20 10.17
N GLU A 427 10.34 -11.12 9.39
CA GLU A 427 8.94 -11.14 8.97
C GLU A 427 8.45 -12.60 8.99
N ASP A 428 7.53 -12.91 9.90
CA ASP A 428 6.97 -14.24 10.05
C ASP A 428 5.85 -14.44 9.01
N CYS A 429 6.16 -15.05 7.86
CA CYS A 429 5.21 -15.11 6.75
C CYS A 429 5.43 -16.25 5.74
N LEU A 430 4.39 -16.50 4.94
CA LEU A 430 4.41 -17.32 3.74
C LEU A 430 4.38 -16.40 2.53
N GLU A 431 5.37 -16.51 1.65
CA GLU A 431 5.49 -15.72 0.43
C GLU A 431 5.44 -16.59 -0.82
N ASP A 432 5.10 -15.95 -1.95
CA ASP A 432 5.41 -16.48 -3.26
C ASP A 432 6.62 -15.77 -3.88
N SER A 433 7.33 -16.48 -4.77
CA SER A 433 8.13 -15.82 -5.79
C SER A 433 7.65 -16.23 -7.17
N ASN A 434 7.12 -15.25 -7.90
CA ASN A 434 7.02 -15.28 -9.35
C ASN A 434 8.04 -14.28 -9.92
N GLU A 435 8.53 -14.51 -11.15
CA GLU A 435 9.72 -13.91 -11.80
C GLU A 435 9.76 -12.36 -11.93
N SER A 436 8.89 -11.61 -11.24
CA SER A 436 8.94 -10.14 -11.20
C SER A 436 8.36 -9.47 -9.94
N CYS A 437 7.69 -10.18 -9.02
CA CYS A 437 7.15 -9.59 -7.79
C CYS A 437 7.12 -10.61 -6.64
N LYS A 438 7.63 -10.22 -5.46
CA LYS A 438 7.46 -10.95 -4.19
C LYS A 438 6.08 -10.61 -3.60
N ASN A 439 5.21 -11.57 -3.30
CA ASN A 439 3.95 -11.29 -2.58
C ASN A 439 3.85 -12.10 -1.27
N VAL A 440 3.51 -11.40 -0.18
CA VAL A 440 3.15 -12.03 1.08
C VAL A 440 1.75 -12.62 0.97
N LEU A 441 1.65 -13.95 1.06
CA LEU A 441 0.38 -14.69 0.98
C LEU A 441 -0.36 -14.68 2.32
N LEU A 442 0.37 -14.95 3.41
CA LEU A 442 -0.13 -14.95 4.78
C LEU A 442 0.96 -14.47 5.72
N ARG A 443 0.61 -13.61 6.67
CA ARG A 443 1.52 -13.13 7.72
C ARG A 443 1.10 -13.67 9.08
N VAL A 444 2.06 -13.88 9.96
CA VAL A 444 1.86 -14.29 11.35
C VAL A 444 2.36 -13.18 12.26
N GLU A 445 1.54 -12.80 13.23
CA GLU A 445 1.92 -11.91 14.30
C GLU A 445 1.57 -12.50 15.66
N GLU A 446 2.21 -11.99 16.71
CA GLU A 446 1.93 -12.45 18.07
C GLU A 446 0.60 -11.89 18.58
N THR A 447 -0.20 -12.70 19.28
CA THR A 447 -1.48 -12.27 19.89
C THR A 447 -1.35 -11.08 20.84
N ARG A 448 -0.15 -10.78 21.36
CA ARG A 448 0.08 -9.60 22.21
C ARG A 448 0.09 -8.28 21.43
N GLN A 449 0.35 -8.36 20.13
CA GLN A 449 0.28 -7.22 19.21
C GLN A 449 -1.14 -7.03 18.67
N LEU A 450 -2.13 -7.76 19.21
CA LEU A 450 -3.53 -7.53 18.90
C LEU A 450 -3.88 -6.05 19.16
N PRO A 451 -4.56 -5.38 18.22
CA PRO A 451 -5.08 -4.05 18.43
C PRO A 451 -5.98 -3.98 19.68
N THR A 452 -6.04 -2.80 20.30
CA THR A 452 -6.87 -2.54 21.48
C THR A 452 -8.39 -2.73 21.25
N ASP A 453 -8.83 -2.95 19.99
CA ASP A 453 -10.23 -3.23 19.60
C ASP A 453 -10.61 -4.73 19.47
N HIS A 454 -9.77 -5.67 19.93
CA HIS A 454 -9.84 -7.14 19.76
C HIS A 454 -11.20 -7.87 19.95
N ASN A 455 -12.24 -7.23 20.49
CA ASN A 455 -13.57 -7.84 20.67
C ASN A 455 -14.37 -8.02 19.36
N THR A 456 -13.88 -7.52 18.22
CA THR A 456 -14.57 -7.57 16.90
C THR A 456 -13.80 -8.28 15.78
N MET A 457 -12.70 -8.98 16.08
CA MET A 457 -11.89 -9.60 15.04
C MET A 457 -12.54 -10.82 14.38
N GLU A 458 -12.41 -10.91 13.06
CA GLU A 458 -12.79 -12.10 12.30
C GLU A 458 -11.86 -13.27 12.64
N THR A 459 -12.37 -14.50 12.53
CA THR A 459 -11.58 -15.70 12.81
C THR A 459 -11.69 -16.70 11.68
N VAL A 460 -10.57 -17.30 11.28
CA VAL A 460 -10.53 -18.38 10.27
C VAL A 460 -10.12 -19.71 10.88
N LYS A 461 -10.44 -20.82 10.22
CA LYS A 461 -9.98 -22.15 10.62
C LYS A 461 -8.82 -22.57 9.74
N ILE A 462 -7.69 -22.92 10.36
CA ILE A 462 -6.48 -23.38 9.67
C ILE A 462 -6.04 -24.73 10.25
N GLY A 463 -5.82 -25.72 9.36
CA GLY A 463 -5.44 -27.07 9.76
C GLY A 463 -6.38 -27.72 10.79
N SER A 464 -5.77 -28.38 11.78
CA SER A 464 -6.43 -28.95 12.96
C SER A 464 -6.57 -27.96 14.12
N PHE A 465 -6.08 -26.73 13.96
CA PHE A 465 -6.13 -25.71 15.00
C PHE A 465 -7.54 -25.14 15.16
N GLY A 466 -7.74 -24.44 16.29
CA GLY A 466 -8.97 -23.70 16.57
C GLY A 466 -9.21 -22.55 15.58
N ARG A 467 -10.18 -21.70 15.92
CA ARG A 467 -10.41 -20.45 15.19
C ARG A 467 -9.30 -19.46 15.54
N VAL A 468 -8.58 -18.98 14.53
CA VAL A 468 -7.45 -18.05 14.66
C VAL A 468 -7.92 -16.64 14.26
N PRO A 469 -7.68 -15.60 15.08
CA PRO A 469 -8.00 -14.21 14.72
C PRO A 469 -7.20 -13.74 13.52
N VAL A 470 -7.85 -12.99 12.61
CA VAL A 470 -7.22 -12.45 11.41
C VAL A 470 -7.61 -10.99 11.15
N ARG A 471 -6.73 -10.26 10.45
CA ARG A 471 -6.96 -8.89 10.00
C ARG A 471 -6.25 -8.63 8.67
N MET A 472 -6.84 -7.82 7.81
CA MET A 472 -6.14 -7.27 6.66
C MET A 472 -5.28 -6.08 7.10
N GLU A 473 -3.98 -6.15 6.86
CA GLU A 473 -3.00 -5.13 7.23
C GLU A 473 -2.14 -4.72 6.04
N PHE A 474 -1.60 -3.50 6.07
CA PHE A 474 -0.62 -3.04 5.09
C PHE A 474 0.78 -3.41 5.56
N LEU A 475 1.57 -4.04 4.69
CA LEU A 475 2.98 -4.33 4.93
C LEU A 475 3.86 -3.26 4.29
N TYR A 476 4.81 -2.74 5.06
CA TYR A 476 5.86 -1.85 4.56
C TYR A 476 7.11 -2.66 4.23
N LEU A 477 7.19 -3.20 3.01
CA LEU A 477 8.38 -3.93 2.56
C LEU A 477 9.46 -2.97 2.05
N TRP A 478 10.68 -3.14 2.54
CA TRP A 478 11.88 -2.54 1.94
C TRP A 478 12.42 -3.52 0.89
N ASP A 479 12.18 -3.25 -0.39
CA ASP A 479 12.87 -3.92 -1.49
C ASP A 479 13.53 -2.84 -2.36
N ASP A 480 14.86 -2.93 -2.53
CA ASP A 480 15.69 -2.16 -3.47
C ASP A 480 15.17 -0.76 -3.89
N ASN A 481 15.04 0.15 -2.90
CA ASN A 481 14.69 1.57 -3.06
C ASN A 481 13.24 1.91 -3.49
N LEU A 482 12.28 0.99 -3.36
CA LEU A 482 10.86 1.20 -3.71
C LEU A 482 9.92 0.83 -2.55
N TRP A 483 9.07 1.78 -2.12
CA TRP A 483 8.00 1.54 -1.13
C TRP A 483 6.76 1.00 -1.84
N GLU A 484 6.33 -0.22 -1.50
CA GLU A 484 5.07 -0.80 -1.98
C GLU A 484 4.09 -1.02 -0.82
N ASP A 485 2.93 -0.36 -0.85
CA ASP A 485 1.81 -0.64 0.04
C ASP A 485 1.13 -1.95 -0.38
N LYS A 486 1.50 -3.07 0.25
CA LYS A 486 0.85 -4.36 0.00
C LYS A 486 -0.08 -4.72 1.14
N GLN A 487 -1.36 -4.92 0.82
CA GLN A 487 -2.29 -5.54 1.76
C GLN A 487 -1.97 -7.03 1.89
N CYS A 488 -1.90 -7.52 3.12
CA CYS A 488 -1.74 -8.94 3.41
C CYS A 488 -2.69 -9.35 4.55
N LEU A 489 -3.05 -10.63 4.59
CA LEU A 489 -3.85 -11.18 5.68
C LEU A 489 -2.91 -11.58 6.83
N THR A 490 -2.97 -10.84 7.93
CA THR A 490 -2.24 -11.13 9.17
C THR A 490 -3.08 -12.04 10.07
N MET A 491 -2.46 -13.10 10.56
CA MET A 491 -3.03 -14.08 11.48
C MET A 491 -2.32 -13.96 12.84
N TYR A 492 -3.09 -13.91 13.93
CA TYR A 492 -2.50 -13.71 15.26
C TYR A 492 -2.42 -15.02 16.02
N TRP A 493 -1.21 -15.35 16.49
CA TRP A 493 -0.90 -16.60 17.17
C TRP A 493 -0.23 -16.36 18.52
N GLU A 494 -0.55 -17.20 19.51
CA GLU A 494 0.11 -17.13 20.83
C GLU A 494 1.59 -17.50 20.71
N ASP A 495 1.88 -18.48 19.85
CA ASP A 495 3.23 -18.87 19.46
C ASP A 495 3.41 -18.63 17.94
N PRO A 496 4.16 -17.60 17.54
CA PRO A 496 4.43 -17.30 16.13
C PRO A 496 5.05 -18.48 15.37
N ILE A 497 5.87 -19.31 16.02
CA ILE A 497 6.52 -20.46 15.35
C ILE A 497 5.48 -21.49 14.92
N THR A 498 4.57 -21.84 15.84
CA THR A 498 3.41 -22.68 15.53
C THR A 498 2.56 -22.05 14.42
N GLY A 499 2.40 -20.72 14.44
CA GLY A 499 1.67 -19.99 13.40
C GLY A 499 2.30 -20.10 12.03
N VAL A 500 3.62 -19.88 11.93
CA VAL A 500 4.37 -19.99 10.66
C VAL A 500 4.35 -21.43 10.14
N ALA A 501 4.49 -22.42 11.02
CA ALA A 501 4.35 -23.83 10.66
C ALA A 501 2.95 -24.14 10.10
N ALA A 502 1.90 -23.62 10.75
CA ALA A 502 0.52 -23.83 10.32
C ALA A 502 0.21 -23.19 8.95
N ILE A 503 0.68 -21.96 8.69
CA ILE A 503 0.50 -21.33 7.37
C ILE A 503 1.34 -22.03 6.30
N GLY A 504 2.52 -22.57 6.63
CA GLY A 504 3.34 -23.35 5.73
C GLY A 504 2.65 -24.64 5.31
N ASP A 505 2.11 -25.40 6.28
CA ASP A 505 1.32 -26.61 6.03
C ASP A 505 0.09 -26.31 5.18
N TYR A 506 -0.61 -25.22 5.51
CA TYR A 506 -1.77 -24.77 4.76
C TYR A 506 -1.41 -24.38 3.32
N GLY A 507 -0.31 -23.64 3.12
CA GLY A 507 0.23 -23.30 1.82
C GLY A 507 0.55 -24.54 0.97
N ARG A 508 1.21 -25.55 1.56
CA ARG A 508 1.49 -26.81 0.85
C ARG A 508 0.22 -27.52 0.40
N GLU A 509 -0.78 -27.61 1.27
CA GLU A 509 -2.07 -28.23 0.95
C GLU A 509 -2.80 -27.46 -0.15
N ILE A 510 -2.86 -26.14 -0.03
CA ILE A 510 -3.53 -25.28 -0.99
C ILE A 510 -2.85 -25.38 -2.34
N PHE A 511 -1.53 -25.18 -2.43
CA PHE A 511 -0.82 -25.13 -3.70
C PHE A 511 -0.42 -26.49 -4.26
N ASN A 512 -0.59 -27.58 -3.51
CA ASN A 512 -0.15 -28.94 -3.86
C ASN A 512 1.34 -29.01 -4.23
N GLN A 513 2.18 -28.34 -3.47
CA GLN A 513 3.63 -28.32 -3.65
C GLN A 513 4.34 -28.16 -2.31
N ASP A 514 5.59 -28.60 -2.23
CA ASP A 514 6.43 -28.42 -1.06
C ASP A 514 6.95 -26.98 -0.96
N ILE A 515 7.44 -26.61 0.23
CA ILE A 515 8.11 -25.33 0.46
C ILE A 515 9.48 -25.36 -0.24
N HIS A 516 9.68 -24.41 -1.15
CA HIS A 516 10.90 -24.32 -1.96
C HIS A 516 12.04 -23.65 -1.19
N GLU A 517 11.75 -22.55 -0.48
CA GLU A 517 12.73 -21.78 0.29
C GLU A 517 12.29 -21.60 1.74
N VAL A 518 13.21 -21.78 2.68
CA VAL A 518 13.03 -21.42 4.10
C VAL A 518 14.10 -20.44 4.50
N ARG A 519 13.70 -19.32 5.09
CA ARG A 519 14.58 -18.24 5.52
C ARG A 519 14.34 -17.88 6.99
N ILE A 520 15.40 -17.85 7.77
CA ILE A 520 15.36 -17.40 9.17
C ILE A 520 16.29 -16.20 9.33
N VAL A 521 15.75 -15.06 9.76
CA VAL A 521 16.50 -13.82 9.96
C VAL A 521 16.13 -13.22 11.31
N LYS A 522 17.08 -12.66 12.05
CA LYS A 522 16.78 -12.04 13.33
C LYS A 522 15.91 -10.77 13.14
N LYS A 523 14.83 -10.60 13.93
CA LYS A 523 14.12 -9.29 14.03
C LYS A 523 15.13 -8.21 14.44
N GLN A 524 15.26 -7.12 13.68
CA GLN A 524 15.98 -5.94 14.15
C GLN A 524 15.21 -5.38 15.35
N ALA A 525 15.84 -5.40 16.53
CA ALA A 525 15.20 -4.92 17.75
C ALA A 525 15.12 -3.40 17.72
N ASN A 526 14.00 -2.87 17.23
CA ASN A 526 13.57 -1.53 17.63
C ASN A 526 12.95 -1.65 19.02
N ASN A 527 13.69 -1.17 20.02
CA ASN A 527 13.34 -1.09 21.44
C ASN A 527 13.24 -2.41 22.22
N ASP A 528 14.19 -2.55 23.14
CA ASP A 528 14.47 -3.64 24.08
C ASP A 528 13.42 -3.75 25.21
N ASN A 529 12.12 -3.72 24.88
CA ASN A 529 11.02 -3.82 25.85
C ASN A 529 10.09 -5.02 25.66
N SER A 530 10.39 -5.95 24.74
CA SER A 530 9.68 -7.23 24.75
C SER A 530 10.27 -8.13 25.84
N LYS A 531 9.44 -8.51 26.82
CA LYS A 531 9.76 -9.48 27.88
C LYS A 531 9.98 -10.92 27.34
N TYR A 532 10.02 -11.06 26.01
CA TYR A 532 10.27 -12.29 25.27
C TYR A 532 11.64 -12.18 24.60
N LYS A 533 12.64 -12.82 25.22
CA LYS A 533 13.82 -13.27 24.48
C LYS A 533 13.41 -14.56 23.76
N PRO A 534 13.37 -14.59 22.42
CA PRO A 534 13.14 -15.84 21.71
C PRO A 534 14.19 -16.85 22.17
N LYS A 535 13.78 -18.07 22.49
CA LYS A 535 14.71 -19.16 22.75
C LYS A 535 15.20 -19.68 21.40
N ILE A 536 16.07 -18.91 20.77
CA ILE A 536 16.53 -19.13 19.40
C ILE A 536 16.97 -20.57 19.08
N ASP A 537 17.57 -21.23 20.07
CA ASP A 537 18.00 -22.62 19.93
C ASP A 537 16.81 -23.59 19.76
N GLU A 538 15.71 -23.39 20.49
CA GLU A 538 14.49 -24.20 20.37
C GLU A 538 13.81 -23.99 19.00
N GLU A 539 13.83 -22.76 18.47
CA GLU A 539 13.27 -22.46 17.14
C GLU A 539 14.08 -23.13 16.04
N LEU A 540 15.42 -23.07 16.14
CA LEU A 540 16.31 -23.71 15.19
C LEU A 540 16.19 -25.24 15.24
N ASP A 541 16.09 -25.84 16.43
CA ASP A 541 15.86 -27.28 16.58
C ASP A 541 14.52 -27.68 15.95
N PHE A 542 13.44 -26.96 16.26
CA PHE A 542 12.13 -27.22 15.65
C PHE A 542 12.21 -27.14 14.13
N ILE A 543 12.91 -26.15 13.59
CA ILE A 543 12.97 -25.95 12.14
C ILE A 543 13.77 -27.06 11.45
N LEU A 544 14.94 -27.37 12.00
CA LEU A 544 15.82 -28.43 11.51
C LEU A 544 15.16 -29.82 11.60
N GLU A 545 14.28 -30.06 12.58
CA GLU A 545 13.56 -31.32 12.73
C GLU A 545 12.31 -31.45 11.85
N ASN A 546 11.56 -30.37 11.61
CA ASN A 546 10.21 -30.45 11.05
C ASN A 546 10.09 -29.99 9.58
N PHE A 547 10.92 -29.07 9.10
CA PHE A 547 10.75 -28.55 7.74
C PHE A 547 11.51 -29.36 6.70
N LYS A 548 10.75 -29.90 5.75
CA LYS A 548 11.28 -30.51 4.53
C LYS A 548 11.31 -29.44 3.45
N CYS A 549 12.45 -28.78 3.28
CA CYS A 549 12.71 -27.93 2.12
C CYS A 549 13.43 -28.75 1.03
N THR A 550 13.15 -28.46 -0.23
CA THR A 550 13.80 -29.12 -1.38
C THR A 550 14.73 -28.19 -2.14
N GLY A 551 14.51 -26.88 -2.07
CA GLY A 551 15.28 -25.86 -2.79
C GLY A 551 16.37 -25.23 -1.93
N LYS A 552 16.02 -24.25 -1.10
CA LYS A 552 16.98 -23.36 -0.44
C LYS A 552 16.72 -23.23 1.06
N LEU A 553 17.78 -23.22 1.86
CA LEU A 553 17.73 -22.95 3.31
C LEU A 553 18.71 -21.83 3.66
N PHE A 554 18.18 -20.79 4.29
CA PHE A 554 18.92 -19.60 4.72
C PHE A 554 18.80 -19.40 6.24
N LEU A 555 19.93 -19.43 6.95
CA LEU A 555 20.01 -19.31 8.41
C LEU A 555 20.88 -18.10 8.80
N TYR A 556 20.25 -16.95 9.06
CA TYR A 556 20.91 -15.70 9.44
C TYR A 556 20.62 -15.30 10.90
N VAL A 557 20.54 -16.27 11.80
CA VAL A 557 20.37 -16.02 13.23
C VAL A 557 21.48 -16.67 14.03
N LYS A 558 21.99 -15.94 15.03
CA LYS A 558 23.06 -16.39 15.92
C LYS A 558 22.47 -17.26 17.04
N PRO A 559 22.76 -18.57 17.08
CA PRO A 559 22.35 -19.41 18.19
C PRO A 559 23.25 -19.19 19.43
N SER A 560 22.95 -19.87 20.54
CA SER A 560 23.82 -19.85 21.72
C SER A 560 25.23 -20.40 21.40
N GLU A 561 26.24 -19.95 22.14
CA GLU A 561 27.66 -20.28 21.84
C GLU A 561 27.97 -21.79 21.86
N HIS A 562 27.17 -22.56 22.58
CA HIS A 562 27.28 -24.01 22.73
C HIS A 562 26.18 -24.79 22.00
N TYR A 563 25.39 -24.10 21.16
CA TYR A 563 24.32 -24.73 20.41
C TYR A 563 24.84 -25.91 19.59
N SER A 564 24.13 -27.02 19.71
CA SER A 564 24.33 -28.21 18.91
C SER A 564 22.96 -28.86 18.72
N PRO A 565 22.45 -28.93 17.48
CA PRO A 565 21.12 -29.46 17.25
C PRO A 565 21.01 -30.94 17.62
N ALA A 566 19.90 -31.32 18.25
CA ALA A 566 19.68 -32.68 18.72
C ALA A 566 19.57 -33.69 17.56
N LYS A 567 18.95 -33.28 16.45
CA LYS A 567 18.88 -34.03 15.20
C LYS A 567 19.19 -33.09 14.04
N LEU A 568 20.29 -33.34 13.35
CA LEU A 568 20.54 -32.64 12.08
C LEU A 568 19.79 -33.30 10.93
N PRO A 569 19.10 -32.52 10.09
CA PRO A 569 18.59 -33.01 8.82
C PRO A 569 19.76 -33.36 7.90
N ASN A 570 19.53 -34.33 7.02
CA ASN A 570 20.45 -34.57 5.93
C ASN A 570 20.22 -33.48 4.88
N PHE A 571 21.09 -32.47 4.81
CA PHE A 571 20.96 -31.36 3.86
C PHE A 571 21.19 -31.87 2.44
N ARG A 572 20.10 -32.35 1.83
CA ARG A 572 19.98 -32.75 0.43
C ARG A 572 19.08 -31.76 -0.30
N ILE A 573 19.48 -30.49 -0.20
CA ILE A 573 18.80 -29.33 -0.78
C ILE A 573 19.70 -28.73 -1.85
N ASP A 574 19.17 -27.84 -2.69
CA ASP A 574 19.99 -27.20 -3.72
C ASP A 574 20.97 -26.19 -3.10
N THR A 575 20.50 -25.33 -2.21
CA THR A 575 21.33 -24.27 -1.58
C THR A 575 21.23 -24.30 -0.06
N LEU A 576 22.37 -24.31 0.62
CA LEU A 576 22.49 -24.11 2.06
C LEU A 576 23.33 -22.86 2.33
N ASP A 577 22.75 -21.83 2.96
CA ASP A 577 23.48 -20.65 3.45
C ASP A 577 23.26 -20.50 4.97
N VAL A 578 24.35 -20.54 5.73
CA VAL A 578 24.34 -20.42 7.19
C VAL A 578 25.36 -19.36 7.62
N HIS A 579 24.88 -18.27 8.20
CA HIS A 579 25.75 -17.17 8.62
C HIS A 579 26.50 -17.43 9.92
N TYR A 580 25.90 -18.18 10.85
CA TYR A 580 26.53 -18.54 12.13
C TYR A 580 26.71 -20.04 12.20
N SER A 581 27.66 -20.56 11.43
CA SER A 581 27.81 -22.00 11.18
C SER A 581 28.76 -22.72 12.14
N PHE A 582 29.16 -22.11 13.27
CA PHE A 582 30.09 -22.69 14.24
C PHE A 582 29.68 -24.07 14.82
N TRP A 583 28.39 -24.40 14.75
CA TRP A 583 27.82 -25.68 15.18
C TRP A 583 27.92 -26.78 14.12
N ILE A 584 28.21 -26.44 12.86
CA ILE A 584 28.47 -27.41 11.78
C ILE A 584 29.86 -28.00 11.95
N LYS A 585 29.96 -29.33 12.03
CA LYS A 585 31.22 -30.07 12.17
C LYS A 585 31.54 -30.84 10.90
N GLN A 586 32.78 -31.33 10.81
CA GLN A 586 33.27 -32.16 9.71
C GLN A 586 32.30 -33.28 9.31
N LYS A 587 31.81 -34.07 10.28
CA LYS A 587 30.85 -35.16 10.01
C LYS A 587 29.58 -34.68 9.29
N ASN A 588 29.15 -33.45 9.54
CA ASN A 588 27.99 -32.87 8.90
C ASN A 588 28.33 -32.51 7.46
N LEU A 589 29.44 -31.82 7.24
CA LEU A 589 29.94 -31.44 5.92
C LEU A 589 30.07 -32.67 4.99
N LEU A 590 30.62 -33.78 5.49
CA LEU A 590 30.78 -35.02 4.72
C LEU A 590 29.45 -35.75 4.43
N ALA A 591 28.39 -35.45 5.17
CA ALA A 591 27.07 -36.06 4.97
C ALA A 591 26.17 -35.27 4.01
N MET A 592 26.46 -33.99 3.77
CA MET A 592 25.68 -33.09 2.91
C MET A 592 25.80 -33.48 1.43
N ASN A 593 24.79 -33.17 0.64
CA ASN A 593 24.88 -33.29 -0.82
C ASN A 593 24.11 -32.16 -1.52
N CYS A 594 24.53 -30.93 -1.23
CA CYS A 594 23.96 -29.71 -1.81
C CYS A 594 24.70 -29.31 -3.09
N LYS A 595 24.09 -28.45 -3.91
CA LYS A 595 24.77 -27.81 -5.05
C LYS A 595 25.62 -26.63 -4.59
N THR A 596 25.06 -25.82 -3.70
CA THR A 596 25.68 -24.60 -3.20
C THR A 596 25.70 -24.60 -1.67
N ILE A 597 26.86 -24.31 -1.09
CA ILE A 597 27.07 -24.30 0.36
C ILE A 597 27.84 -23.03 0.74
N TYR A 598 27.22 -22.14 1.52
CA TYR A 598 27.84 -20.95 2.11
C TYR A 598 27.81 -21.04 3.63
N LEU A 599 28.97 -21.08 4.26
CA LEU A 599 29.09 -21.17 5.72
C LEU A 599 29.93 -20.00 6.23
N ARG A 600 29.36 -19.14 7.08
CA ARG A 600 30.06 -18.01 7.69
C ARG A 600 30.18 -18.21 9.21
N ASP A 601 31.15 -17.54 9.83
CA ASP A 601 31.47 -17.67 11.26
C ASP A 601 31.64 -19.16 11.67
N SER A 602 32.39 -19.90 10.86
CA SER A 602 32.62 -21.33 11.04
C SER A 602 33.80 -21.61 11.98
N LYS A 603 33.73 -22.73 12.71
CA LYS A 603 34.83 -23.28 13.53
C LYS A 603 35.55 -24.45 12.84
N LEU A 604 35.30 -24.65 11.55
CA LEU A 604 36.02 -25.64 10.74
C LEU A 604 37.49 -25.25 10.59
N LYS A 605 38.35 -26.24 10.41
CA LYS A 605 39.80 -26.08 10.27
C LYS A 605 40.29 -26.61 8.93
N SER A 606 41.53 -26.30 8.55
CA SER A 606 42.16 -26.83 7.33
C SER A 606 42.11 -28.37 7.23
N GLN A 607 42.19 -29.10 8.35
CA GLN A 607 42.04 -30.56 8.35
C GLN A 607 40.65 -31.02 7.92
N ASP A 608 39.61 -30.24 8.23
CA ASP A 608 38.23 -30.55 7.84
C ASP A 608 38.05 -30.37 6.33
N PHE A 609 38.67 -29.35 5.74
CA PHE A 609 38.69 -29.13 4.29
C PHE A 609 39.49 -30.20 3.55
N ASN A 610 40.64 -30.63 4.07
CA ASN A 610 41.39 -31.77 3.53
C ASN A 610 40.53 -33.04 3.47
N ALA A 611 39.85 -33.35 4.57
CA ALA A 611 38.95 -34.50 4.62
C ALA A 611 37.77 -34.37 3.65
N PHE A 612 37.22 -33.17 3.49
CA PHE A 612 36.18 -32.89 2.50
C PHE A 612 36.68 -33.09 1.08
N LEU A 613 37.85 -32.56 0.72
CA LEU A 613 38.45 -32.73 -0.61
C LEU A 613 38.66 -34.21 -0.94
N LYS A 614 39.27 -34.98 -0.01
CA LYS A 614 39.44 -36.43 -0.17
C LYS A 614 38.10 -37.15 -0.34
N HIS A 615 37.09 -36.77 0.43
CA HIS A 615 35.75 -37.33 0.31
C HIS A 615 35.11 -37.00 -1.05
N TRP A 616 35.20 -35.75 -1.51
CA TRP A 616 34.71 -35.31 -2.80
C TRP A 616 35.40 -36.06 -3.95
N MET A 617 36.73 -36.18 -3.92
CA MET A 617 37.52 -36.95 -4.90
C MET A 617 37.11 -38.43 -4.94
N SER A 618 36.75 -39.02 -3.79
CA SER A 618 36.31 -40.42 -3.69
C SER A 618 34.90 -40.69 -4.22
N GLY A 619 34.13 -39.65 -4.58
CA GLY A 619 32.76 -39.80 -5.06
C GLY A 619 31.71 -39.06 -4.24
N GLY A 620 32.04 -38.65 -3.02
CA GLY A 620 31.15 -37.95 -2.10
C GLY A 620 30.73 -36.56 -2.59
N CYS A 621 29.66 -36.00 -2.01
CA CYS A 621 29.21 -34.63 -2.27
C CYS A 621 29.16 -34.25 -3.77
N SER A 622 28.72 -35.18 -4.63
CA SER A 622 28.87 -35.08 -6.09
C SER A 622 28.07 -33.97 -6.76
N LYS A 623 27.12 -33.36 -6.04
CA LYS A 623 26.32 -32.25 -6.55
C LYS A 623 26.97 -30.88 -6.35
N VAL A 624 27.99 -30.78 -5.50
CA VAL A 624 28.61 -29.51 -5.13
C VAL A 624 29.18 -28.84 -6.38
N LYS A 625 28.76 -27.60 -6.59
CA LYS A 625 29.24 -26.68 -7.62
C LYS A 625 29.94 -25.47 -7.01
N ASP A 626 29.41 -24.96 -5.90
CA ASP A 626 29.99 -23.83 -5.18
C ASP A 626 30.00 -24.12 -3.68
N PHE A 627 31.20 -24.13 -3.10
CA PHE A 627 31.40 -24.38 -1.68
C PHE A 627 32.33 -23.33 -1.09
N CYS A 628 31.78 -22.45 -0.25
CA CYS A 628 32.51 -21.37 0.39
C CYS A 628 32.32 -21.41 1.90
N VAL A 629 33.43 -21.36 2.63
CA VAL A 629 33.47 -21.32 4.09
C VAL A 629 34.36 -20.17 4.55
N ILE A 630 33.80 -19.30 5.39
CA ILE A 630 34.51 -18.21 6.05
C ILE A 630 34.83 -18.65 7.48
N ILE A 631 36.12 -18.70 7.80
CA ILE A 631 36.65 -19.08 9.11
C ILE A 631 37.42 -17.91 9.75
N GLN A 632 37.59 -17.94 11.07
CA GLN A 632 38.29 -16.89 11.80
C GLN A 632 39.82 -16.97 11.67
N GLU A 633 40.37 -18.19 11.61
CA GLU A 633 41.80 -18.44 11.41
C GLU A 633 42.12 -18.55 9.91
N PRO A 634 43.32 -18.18 9.44
CA PRO A 634 43.67 -18.32 8.03
C PRO A 634 43.73 -19.80 7.60
N VAL A 635 43.31 -20.07 6.37
CA VAL A 635 43.37 -21.39 5.75
C VAL A 635 44.83 -21.75 5.47
N ASP A 636 45.33 -22.76 6.17
CA ASP A 636 46.61 -23.39 5.87
C ASP A 636 46.47 -24.35 4.67
N TYR A 637 46.90 -23.92 3.49
CA TYR A 637 46.81 -24.71 2.26
C TYR A 637 47.76 -25.91 2.21
N GLU A 638 48.87 -25.90 2.97
CA GLU A 638 49.74 -27.08 3.08
C GLU A 638 48.97 -28.24 3.71
N ILE A 639 48.20 -27.94 4.77
CA ILE A 639 47.33 -28.92 5.42
C ILE A 639 46.14 -29.31 4.51
N VAL A 640 45.51 -28.34 3.83
CA VAL A 640 44.38 -28.61 2.93
C VAL A 640 44.77 -29.58 1.82
N PHE A 641 45.97 -29.44 1.25
CA PHE A 641 46.43 -30.26 0.13
C PHE A 641 47.31 -31.46 0.54
N ASP A 642 47.48 -31.73 1.83
CA ASP A 642 48.24 -32.91 2.28
C ASP A 642 47.64 -34.22 1.73
N GLY A 643 48.41 -34.90 0.89
CA GLY A 643 47.99 -36.11 0.18
C GLY A 643 46.91 -35.88 -0.90
N VAL A 644 46.79 -34.67 -1.45
CA VAL A 644 45.89 -34.32 -2.56
C VAL A 644 46.73 -33.83 -3.75
N GLU A 645 46.53 -34.43 -4.92
CA GLU A 645 47.17 -33.96 -6.16
C GLU A 645 46.43 -32.70 -6.68
N PHE A 646 47.17 -31.64 -6.95
CA PHE A 646 46.65 -30.39 -7.50
C PHE A 646 47.57 -29.79 -8.58
N ILE A 647 47.02 -28.91 -9.41
CA ILE A 647 47.75 -28.11 -10.39
C ILE A 647 47.56 -26.64 -10.03
N GLU A 648 48.64 -25.95 -9.71
CA GLU A 648 48.63 -24.51 -9.46
C GLU A 648 48.46 -23.73 -10.78
N ARG A 649 47.70 -22.63 -10.73
CA ARG A 649 47.39 -21.77 -11.86
C ARG A 649 47.90 -20.36 -11.60
N GLU A 650 48.52 -19.78 -12.62
CA GLU A 650 49.03 -18.41 -12.58
C GLU A 650 47.90 -17.40 -12.33
N GLU A 651 48.20 -16.32 -11.61
CA GLU A 651 47.22 -15.32 -11.19
C GLU A 651 46.56 -14.56 -12.35
N ASP A 652 47.15 -14.58 -13.55
CA ASP A 652 46.60 -13.97 -14.76
C ASP A 652 45.55 -14.85 -15.48
N VAL A 653 45.38 -16.11 -15.03
CA VAL A 653 44.37 -17.02 -15.57
C VAL A 653 43.01 -16.74 -14.91
N GLU A 654 42.15 -16.05 -15.64
CA GLU A 654 40.78 -15.75 -15.22
C GLU A 654 39.76 -16.78 -15.75
N ARG A 655 38.84 -17.21 -14.89
CA ARG A 655 37.71 -18.07 -15.25
C ARG A 655 36.43 -17.50 -14.65
N VAL A 656 35.36 -17.42 -15.45
CA VAL A 656 34.07 -16.89 -14.99
C VAL A 656 33.15 -18.05 -14.61
N TYR A 657 32.74 -18.08 -13.35
CA TYR A 657 31.71 -18.98 -12.86
C TYR A 657 30.36 -18.27 -12.86
N ALA A 658 29.41 -18.78 -13.64
CA ALA A 658 28.04 -18.28 -13.64
C ALA A 658 27.27 -18.89 -12.47
N GLY A 659 26.98 -18.07 -11.44
CA GLY A 659 26.22 -18.46 -10.27
C GLY A 659 24.75 -18.79 -10.60
N GLU A 660 24.14 -19.72 -9.86
CA GLU A 660 22.70 -20.05 -10.02
C GLU A 660 21.77 -18.92 -9.53
N ASP A 661 22.31 -17.87 -8.91
CA ASP A 661 21.63 -16.65 -8.48
C ASP A 661 21.71 -15.49 -9.51
N GLY A 662 22.36 -15.72 -10.66
CA GLY A 662 22.50 -14.74 -11.73
C GLY A 662 23.70 -13.81 -11.59
N TYR A 663 24.56 -14.02 -10.58
CA TYR A 663 25.82 -13.30 -10.43
C TYR A 663 26.99 -14.12 -10.98
N ASP A 664 27.77 -13.47 -11.85
CA ASP A 664 28.99 -14.05 -12.39
C ASP A 664 30.17 -13.72 -11.46
N PHE A 665 30.94 -14.75 -11.09
CA PHE A 665 32.12 -14.61 -10.27
C PHE A 665 33.38 -14.88 -11.10
N THR A 666 34.29 -13.91 -11.14
CA THR A 666 35.60 -14.09 -11.79
C THR A 666 36.60 -14.65 -10.79
N VAL A 667 37.17 -15.82 -11.13
CA VAL A 667 38.21 -16.51 -10.37
C VAL A 667 39.52 -16.34 -11.10
N SER A 668 40.50 -15.70 -10.45
CA SER A 668 41.87 -15.58 -10.95
C SER A 668 42.81 -16.55 -10.21
N GLY A 669 43.64 -17.30 -10.95
CA GLY A 669 44.58 -18.27 -10.38
C GLY A 669 43.93 -19.47 -9.68
N GLY A 670 44.53 -19.88 -8.55
CA GLY A 670 44.05 -20.94 -7.66
C GLY A 670 44.65 -22.33 -7.93
N TYR A 671 44.10 -23.34 -7.25
CA TYR A 671 44.58 -24.73 -7.29
C TYR A 671 43.51 -25.64 -7.89
N ASP A 672 43.81 -26.26 -9.03
CA ASP A 672 42.92 -27.20 -9.69
C ASP A 672 43.10 -28.61 -9.13
N VAL A 673 42.02 -29.19 -8.60
CA VAL A 673 41.94 -30.58 -8.14
C VAL A 673 40.99 -31.36 -9.05
N LYS A 674 41.36 -32.59 -9.41
CA LYS A 674 40.58 -33.41 -10.35
C LYS A 674 39.88 -34.57 -9.65
N ARG A 675 38.62 -34.78 -10.05
CA ARG A 675 37.82 -35.96 -9.76
C ARG A 675 37.33 -36.54 -11.08
N SER A 676 37.99 -37.59 -11.56
CA SER A 676 37.70 -38.19 -12.87
C SER A 676 37.73 -37.12 -13.99
N ASN A 677 36.58 -36.80 -14.60
CA ASN A 677 36.46 -35.78 -15.67
C ASN A 677 36.01 -34.41 -15.16
N VAL A 678 35.82 -34.25 -13.85
CA VAL A 678 35.36 -33.01 -13.22
C VAL A 678 36.56 -32.30 -12.57
N THR A 679 36.66 -31.00 -12.79
CA THR A 679 37.72 -30.17 -12.20
C THR A 679 37.10 -29.23 -11.17
N ALA A 680 37.71 -29.15 -10.00
CA ALA A 680 37.40 -28.13 -9.02
C ALA A 680 38.58 -27.17 -8.88
N THR A 681 38.32 -25.87 -8.74
CA THR A 681 39.34 -24.87 -8.44
C THR A 681 39.13 -24.36 -7.02
N ILE A 682 40.18 -24.45 -6.20
CA ILE A 682 40.22 -23.86 -4.87
C ILE A 682 40.92 -22.51 -4.98
N THR A 683 40.25 -21.45 -4.55
CA THR A 683 40.81 -20.09 -4.59
C THR A 683 41.63 -19.81 -3.33
N SER A 684 42.70 -19.02 -3.49
CA SER A 684 43.57 -18.52 -2.41
C SER A 684 43.56 -17.00 -2.29
N GLN A 685 42.62 -16.32 -2.95
CA GLN A 685 42.55 -14.86 -3.02
C GLN A 685 42.32 -14.20 -1.65
N CYS A 686 41.70 -14.91 -0.70
CA CYS A 686 41.46 -14.38 0.63
C CYS A 686 41.79 -15.42 1.71
N PRO A 687 42.69 -15.11 2.66
CA PRO A 687 43.23 -16.10 3.58
C PRO A 687 42.19 -16.68 4.55
N SER A 688 41.09 -15.99 4.83
CA SER A 688 40.02 -16.46 5.72
C SER A 688 38.92 -17.24 4.99
N HIS A 689 39.07 -17.47 3.67
CA HIS A 689 38.06 -18.09 2.83
C HIS A 689 38.58 -19.41 2.24
N PHE A 690 37.92 -20.51 2.57
CA PHE A 690 38.02 -21.71 1.75
C PHE A 690 36.92 -21.65 0.71
N TRP A 691 37.27 -21.44 -0.56
CA TRP A 691 36.29 -21.38 -1.65
C TRP A 691 36.68 -22.35 -2.77
N MET A 692 35.80 -23.31 -3.02
CA MET A 692 35.94 -24.35 -4.03
C MET A 692 34.79 -24.26 -5.04
N ILE A 693 35.15 -24.10 -6.31
CA ILE A 693 34.21 -24.05 -7.44
C ILE A 693 34.42 -25.27 -8.31
N VAL A 694 33.34 -25.92 -8.73
CA VAL A 694 33.37 -27.11 -9.59
C VAL A 694 32.80 -26.76 -10.97
N TRP A 695 33.59 -27.05 -12.01
CA TRP A 695 33.34 -26.71 -13.41
C TRP A 695 32.61 -27.80 -14.19
#